data_AF-A0A929DE38-F1
#
_entry.id   AF-A0A929DE38-F1
#
_cell.length_a   1.000
_cell.length_b   1.000
_cell.length_c   1.000
_cell.angle_alpha   90.00
_cell.angle_beta   90.00
_cell.angle_gamma   90.00
#
_symmetry.space_group_name_H-M   'P 1'
#
loop_
_entity.id
_entity.type
_entity.pdbx_description
1 polymer ?
#
loop_
_entity_poly.entity_id
_entity_poly.type
_entity_poly.pdbx_seq_one_letter_code
_entity_poly.pdbx_strand_id
1 'polypeptide(L)'
;MNRTLATLIAAATLLAAASCCCCTDTDWNWEFFFQPTPIPETPIPGPTPVITREPAGDTGAETEELLRTTNVPVSDLHDLAIRLRGLSPDIPRTINPEGSPDYPVGTRRLFHASNVDTDEQFDIYAILEYKTEHLYMWIEEGARFDRDDLESAAELFEEQTYPTDRAFFGSEWSPGVDNDPHVSILHSSNLGDTVAGYYSMPDEFVSAVREDSNEMEMFYINIENVSINNEFYNGVLAHEFQHMIHWYHDRNEETWLNEGFSELASYLNGFDPGGFEWTFAMNPDTQLNSWPEGPGAAGANYGAGYLFTSYFLDRFGPEATQSLVAHSENSFDSVEAVLEELGTGMLHEDLFADWIVANLLDNPTIADGRYGYEEIDPPSFNAETTFDESDYPISQSSTVHQYGTDYIELHGEQPLTFRFTGSTQIGLMDTTAHSGDYVWWSNRGDESDMTLTRAFDLSDVSEATLEFWAWYDIEEDWDYAYVEISTDGGQTWEFLTTPSGTSTNPNLNSFGWAYTGGSGGETPEWIQERVDLSAYAGQEVLIRFEYITDAAVNRPGFVLDDVAIPEIGYFSDFEEGDDGPAPSLSNGWEAAGFMRHANVLPQRWLVQLILFGPETTVQRLELDEDMAGEWTIPLDGSTDRAVITISGLAPVTTEMASYSYEIEGER
;
A
#
# COMPACT_ATOMS: atom_id res chain seq x y z
N MET A 1 -36.18 12.42 1.33
CA MET A 1 -37.50 12.24 2.00
C MET A 1 -37.20 11.82 3.45
N ASN A 2 -37.89 12.40 4.43
CA ASN A 2 -37.40 12.72 5.79
C ASN A 2 -36.75 11.62 6.66
N ARG A 3 -35.57 11.98 7.21
CA ARG A 3 -34.73 11.30 8.24
C ARG A 3 -35.41 11.06 9.60
N THR A 4 -36.60 11.61 9.85
CA THR A 4 -37.25 11.61 11.17
C THR A 4 -37.99 10.33 11.54
N LEU A 5 -38.20 9.42 10.58
CA LEU A 5 -38.91 8.15 10.81
C LEU A 5 -37.96 7.00 11.18
N ALA A 6 -36.68 7.06 10.76
CA ALA A 6 -35.66 6.07 11.10
C ALA A 6 -35.25 6.15 12.59
N THR A 7 -35.18 7.37 13.14
CA THR A 7 -34.83 7.63 14.55
C THR A 7 -35.86 7.05 15.54
N LEU A 8 -37.11 6.85 15.11
CA LEU A 8 -38.19 6.32 15.95
C LEU A 8 -38.25 4.78 15.98
N ILE A 9 -37.56 4.10 15.06
CA ILE A 9 -37.48 2.64 15.04
C ILE A 9 -36.26 2.16 15.83
N ALA A 10 -35.12 2.87 15.75
CA ALA A 10 -33.93 2.58 16.57
C ALA A 10 -34.16 2.77 18.08
N ALA A 11 -35.01 3.73 18.48
CA ALA A 11 -35.34 3.96 19.89
C ALA A 11 -36.26 2.88 20.50
N ALA A 12 -36.91 2.04 19.69
CA ALA A 12 -37.81 0.99 20.18
C ALA A 12 -37.08 -0.35 20.42
N THR A 13 -35.92 -0.57 19.79
CA THR A 13 -35.07 -1.76 19.98
C THR A 13 -34.17 -1.65 21.21
N LEU A 14 -33.77 -0.43 21.61
CA LEU A 14 -32.97 -0.16 22.81
C LEU A 14 -33.72 -0.33 24.15
N LEU A 15 -35.05 -0.46 24.14
CA LEU A 15 -35.88 -0.56 25.36
C LEU A 15 -36.37 -1.98 25.69
N ALA A 16 -36.07 -2.98 24.86
CA ALA A 16 -36.42 -4.38 25.12
C ALA A 16 -35.27 -5.23 25.68
N ALA A 17 -34.02 -4.78 25.58
CA ALA A 17 -32.85 -5.50 26.10
C ALA A 17 -32.57 -5.25 27.60
N ALA A 18 -33.20 -4.24 28.22
CA ALA A 18 -32.99 -3.88 29.64
C ALA A 18 -33.85 -4.68 30.64
N SER A 19 -34.33 -5.88 30.31
CA SER A 19 -35.10 -6.71 31.25
C SER A 19 -34.91 -8.20 31.02
N CYS A 20 -33.72 -8.72 31.34
CA CYS A 20 -33.60 -9.98 32.07
C CYS A 20 -32.19 -10.12 32.66
N CYS A 21 -31.98 -9.66 33.89
CA CYS A 21 -30.86 -10.10 34.71
C CYS A 21 -30.99 -11.61 34.98
N CYS A 22 -29.83 -12.28 35.02
CA CYS A 22 -29.59 -13.68 35.40
C CYS A 22 -29.71 -14.70 34.25
N CYS A 23 -28.63 -14.88 33.48
CA CYS A 23 -28.06 -16.18 33.09
C CYS A 23 -26.74 -15.96 32.31
N THR A 24 -25.79 -16.86 32.59
CA THR A 24 -24.45 -17.13 32.04
C THR A 24 -24.22 -16.94 30.53
N ASP A 25 -22.95 -16.74 30.17
CA ASP A 25 -22.28 -16.92 28.87
C ASP A 25 -23.01 -16.30 27.68
N THR A 26 -22.54 -15.13 27.26
CA THR A 26 -22.84 -14.59 25.93
C THR A 26 -21.51 -14.37 25.23
N ASP A 27 -21.19 -15.30 24.33
CA ASP A 27 -20.29 -15.07 23.20
C ASP A 27 -20.70 -13.76 22.52
N TRP A 28 -19.78 -12.80 22.48
CA TRP A 28 -19.99 -11.55 21.75
C TRP A 28 -19.79 -11.85 20.27
N ASN A 29 -20.82 -11.55 19.47
CA ASN A 29 -20.82 -11.80 18.04
C ASN A 29 -20.10 -10.66 17.31
N TRP A 30 -18.89 -10.95 16.83
CA TRP A 30 -17.97 -10.07 16.11
C TRP A 30 -18.52 -9.56 14.77
N GLU A 31 -19.61 -10.14 14.26
CA GLU A 31 -20.31 -9.74 13.02
C GLU A 31 -20.81 -8.28 12.99
N PHE A 32 -20.84 -7.54 14.11
CA PHE A 32 -21.50 -6.23 14.17
C PHE A 32 -20.55 -5.02 14.11
N PHE A 33 -19.26 -5.19 14.42
CA PHE A 33 -18.31 -4.05 14.48
C PHE A 33 -17.47 -3.90 13.22
N PHE A 34 -17.28 -4.97 12.44
CA PHE A 34 -16.59 -4.96 11.15
C PHE A 34 -17.50 -5.23 9.95
N GLN A 35 -18.82 -5.15 10.11
CA GLN A 35 -19.68 -5.03 8.93
C GLN A 35 -19.66 -3.57 8.48
N PRO A 36 -18.97 -3.20 7.37
CA PRO A 36 -19.40 -2.03 6.66
C PRO A 36 -20.90 -2.19 6.45
N THR A 37 -21.68 -1.17 6.83
CA THR A 37 -23.06 -1.14 6.35
C THR A 37 -22.91 -1.24 4.83
N PRO A 38 -23.45 -2.26 4.14
CA PRO A 38 -23.33 -2.30 2.70
C PRO A 38 -24.00 -1.03 2.23
N ILE A 39 -23.21 -0.05 1.79
CA ILE A 39 -23.72 0.93 0.87
C ILE A 39 -24.15 0.03 -0.29
N PRO A 40 -25.43 0.04 -0.70
CA PRO A 40 -25.79 -0.62 -1.93
C PRO A 40 -25.11 0.18 -3.04
N GLU A 41 -23.83 -0.06 -3.24
CA GLU A 41 -23.17 0.26 -4.47
C GLU A 41 -23.92 -0.54 -5.52
N THR A 42 -24.41 0.20 -6.50
CA THR A 42 -24.87 -0.46 -7.72
C THR A 42 -23.61 -1.13 -8.24
N PRO A 43 -23.55 -2.48 -8.37
CA PRO A 43 -22.33 -3.13 -8.80
C PRO A 43 -21.89 -2.44 -10.08
N ILE A 44 -20.76 -1.73 -9.99
CA ILE A 44 -20.09 -1.23 -11.17
C ILE A 44 -19.83 -2.50 -12.00
N PRO A 45 -20.23 -2.55 -13.27
CA PRO A 45 -19.91 -3.71 -14.09
C PRO A 45 -18.40 -3.93 -13.98
N GLY A 46 -17.98 -5.09 -13.47
CA GLY A 46 -16.57 -5.45 -13.44
C GLY A 46 -15.97 -5.29 -14.84
N PRO A 47 -14.64 -5.08 -14.94
CA PRO A 47 -13.99 -4.91 -16.24
C PRO A 47 -14.42 -6.05 -17.17
N THR A 48 -14.79 -5.71 -18.41
CA THR A 48 -15.17 -6.74 -19.38
C THR A 48 -13.90 -7.51 -19.71
N PRO A 49 -13.82 -8.84 -19.50
CA PRO A 49 -12.60 -9.59 -19.74
C PRO A 49 -12.18 -9.46 -21.21
N VAL A 50 -10.98 -8.93 -21.44
CA VAL A 50 -10.36 -8.83 -22.77
C VAL A 50 -9.05 -9.60 -22.74
N ILE A 51 -9.06 -10.78 -23.36
CA ILE A 51 -7.89 -11.64 -23.40
C ILE A 51 -6.97 -11.18 -24.53
N THR A 52 -5.85 -10.58 -24.15
CA THR A 52 -4.79 -10.17 -25.08
C THR A 52 -3.87 -11.36 -25.36
N ARG A 53 -3.65 -11.68 -26.64
CA ARG A 53 -2.89 -12.85 -27.07
C ARG A 53 -1.61 -12.50 -27.83
N GLU A 54 -1.34 -11.22 -28.00
CA GLU A 54 -0.09 -10.74 -28.58
C GLU A 54 1.02 -10.88 -27.52
N PRO A 55 2.17 -11.47 -27.86
CA PRO A 55 3.26 -11.62 -26.90
C PRO A 55 3.82 -10.23 -26.57
N ALA A 56 4.18 -10.02 -25.29
CA ALA A 56 4.79 -8.77 -24.83
C ALA A 56 6.12 -8.45 -25.57
N GLY A 57 6.81 -9.47 -26.07
CA GLY A 57 8.02 -9.34 -26.89
C GLY A 57 9.19 -8.71 -26.14
N ASP A 58 10.15 -8.19 -26.90
CA ASP A 58 11.36 -7.54 -26.34
C ASP A 58 11.00 -6.29 -25.53
N THR A 59 9.94 -5.57 -25.93
CA THR A 59 9.45 -4.38 -25.23
C THR A 59 8.94 -4.70 -23.82
N GLY A 60 8.20 -5.80 -23.65
CA GLY A 60 7.79 -6.25 -22.31
C GLY A 60 8.98 -6.60 -21.43
N ALA A 61 9.97 -7.31 -21.97
CA ALA A 61 11.18 -7.66 -21.24
C ALA A 61 12.04 -6.44 -20.86
N GLU A 62 12.06 -5.40 -21.72
CA GLU A 62 12.70 -4.12 -21.41
C GLU A 62 12.02 -3.43 -20.22
N THR A 63 10.69 -3.33 -20.21
CA THR A 63 9.93 -2.75 -19.09
C THR A 63 10.19 -3.50 -17.78
N GLU A 64 10.19 -4.83 -17.81
CA GLU A 64 10.41 -5.65 -16.61
C GLU A 64 11.83 -5.47 -16.04
N GLU A 65 12.85 -5.41 -16.90
CA GLU A 65 14.22 -5.13 -16.45
C GLU A 65 14.37 -3.71 -15.90
N LEU A 66 13.64 -2.73 -16.45
CA LEU A 66 13.60 -1.36 -15.92
C LEU A 66 12.99 -1.33 -14.51
N LEU A 67 11.87 -2.02 -14.28
CA LEU A 67 11.27 -2.14 -12.95
C LEU A 67 12.27 -2.69 -11.93
N ARG A 68 12.96 -3.78 -12.29
CA ARG A 68 13.93 -4.46 -11.42
C ARG A 68 15.20 -3.65 -11.13
N THR A 69 15.51 -2.65 -11.93
CA THR A 69 16.80 -1.92 -11.85
C THR A 69 16.64 -0.46 -11.48
N THR A 70 15.42 0.07 -11.53
CA THR A 70 15.13 1.46 -11.21
C THR A 70 14.91 1.60 -9.71
N ASN A 71 15.84 2.30 -9.06
CA ASN A 71 15.68 2.66 -7.66
C ASN A 71 14.70 3.84 -7.52
N VAL A 72 13.60 3.62 -6.81
CA VAL A 72 12.67 4.68 -6.39
C VAL A 72 13.27 5.41 -5.19
N PRO A 73 13.59 6.72 -5.28
CA PRO A 73 14.20 7.44 -4.17
C PRO A 73 13.19 7.70 -3.04
N VAL A 74 13.64 7.53 -1.79
CA VAL A 74 12.87 7.89 -0.60
C VAL A 74 12.68 9.41 -0.50
N SER A 75 11.49 9.84 -0.12
CA SER A 75 11.16 11.22 0.23
C SER A 75 11.77 11.59 1.58
N ASP A 76 12.57 12.65 1.63
CA ASP A 76 13.03 13.26 2.90
C ASP A 76 12.43 14.65 3.04
N LEU A 77 11.38 14.78 3.85
CA LEU A 77 10.69 16.06 4.07
C LEU A 77 11.65 17.18 4.53
N HIS A 78 12.75 16.85 5.20
CA HIS A 78 13.76 17.83 5.59
C HIS A 78 14.50 18.39 4.37
N ASP A 79 14.91 17.51 3.44
CA ASP A 79 15.56 17.91 2.18
C ASP A 79 14.58 18.68 1.29
N LEU A 80 13.35 18.18 1.16
CA LEU A 80 12.27 18.85 0.43
C LEU A 80 11.97 20.24 0.99
N ALA A 81 11.93 20.42 2.31
CA ALA A 81 11.73 21.74 2.90
C ALA A 81 12.90 22.70 2.59
N ILE A 82 14.14 22.22 2.54
CA ILE A 82 15.29 23.04 2.12
C ILE A 82 15.16 23.44 0.66
N ARG A 83 14.91 22.48 -0.24
CA ARG A 83 14.85 22.70 -1.69
C ARG A 83 13.64 23.52 -2.13
N LEU A 84 12.46 23.16 -1.63
CA LEU A 84 11.17 23.62 -2.16
C LEU A 84 10.51 24.71 -1.30
N ARG A 85 10.75 24.71 0.03
CA ARG A 85 10.26 25.77 0.93
C ARG A 85 11.33 26.84 1.22
N GLY A 86 12.55 26.66 0.72
CA GLY A 86 13.66 27.62 0.87
C GLY A 86 14.19 27.74 2.30
N LEU A 87 14.07 26.66 3.10
CA LEU A 87 14.67 26.61 4.43
C LEU A 87 16.19 26.67 4.36
N SER A 88 16.80 27.06 5.47
CA SER A 88 18.27 27.06 5.60
C SER A 88 18.82 25.64 5.49
N PRO A 89 19.91 25.40 4.72
CA PRO A 89 20.59 24.09 4.70
C PRO A 89 21.12 23.65 6.07
N ASP A 90 21.31 24.59 7.00
CA ASP A 90 21.73 24.33 8.38
C ASP A 90 20.55 24.15 9.35
N ILE A 91 19.31 24.00 8.87
CA ILE A 91 18.14 23.79 9.75
C ILE A 91 18.34 22.48 10.56
N PRO A 92 18.16 22.51 11.90
CA PRO A 92 18.32 21.30 12.71
C PRO A 92 17.29 20.24 12.35
N ARG A 93 17.68 18.96 12.46
CA ARG A 93 16.76 17.82 12.44
C ARG A 93 16.12 17.52 13.80
N THR A 94 16.66 18.12 14.87
CA THR A 94 16.19 17.91 16.23
C THR A 94 16.02 19.21 16.99
N ILE A 95 15.13 19.20 17.99
CA ILE A 95 14.94 20.26 18.98
C ILE A 95 15.59 19.87 20.32
N ASN A 96 15.61 20.78 21.31
CA ASN A 96 16.20 20.53 22.64
C ASN A 96 17.66 20.02 22.62
N PRO A 97 18.61 20.74 21.99
CA PRO A 97 20.01 20.29 21.90
C PRO A 97 20.75 20.18 23.25
N GLU A 98 20.14 20.69 24.32
CA GLU A 98 20.67 20.61 25.69
C GLU A 98 20.24 19.31 26.42
N GLY A 99 19.39 18.48 25.80
CA GLY A 99 18.94 17.17 26.29
C GLY A 99 17.42 17.09 26.49
N SER A 100 16.96 15.88 26.86
CA SER A 100 15.55 15.51 27.04
C SER A 100 14.76 16.55 27.86
N PRO A 101 13.55 16.93 27.41
CA PRO A 101 12.64 17.78 28.16
C PRO A 101 12.13 17.14 29.47
N ASP A 102 12.10 15.80 29.58
CA ASP A 102 11.66 15.02 30.75
C ASP A 102 10.39 15.59 31.42
N TYR A 103 9.27 15.55 30.69
CA TYR A 103 8.04 16.23 31.11
C TYR A 103 7.53 15.70 32.46
N PRO A 104 7.18 16.58 33.43
CA PRO A 104 6.57 16.14 34.67
C PRO A 104 5.09 15.78 34.46
N VAL A 105 4.63 14.73 35.15
CA VAL A 105 3.18 14.39 35.22
C VAL A 105 2.36 15.60 35.64
N GLY A 106 1.25 15.84 34.95
CA GLY A 106 0.40 17.03 35.05
C GLY A 106 0.79 18.17 34.10
N THR A 107 1.80 17.98 33.25
CA THR A 107 2.10 18.91 32.15
C THR A 107 0.92 18.98 31.19
N ARG A 108 0.51 20.20 30.84
CA ARG A 108 -0.52 20.47 29.84
C ARG A 108 0.17 20.98 28.58
N ARG A 109 -0.08 20.32 27.45
CA ARG A 109 0.52 20.64 26.14
C ARG A 109 -0.56 20.73 25.07
N LEU A 110 -0.32 21.55 24.04
CA LEU A 110 -1.14 21.59 22.83
C LEU A 110 -0.58 20.54 21.85
N PHE A 111 -1.47 19.75 21.27
CA PHE A 111 -1.17 18.77 20.24
C PHE A 111 -1.94 19.10 18.96
N HIS A 112 -1.34 18.80 17.83
CA HIS A 112 -1.95 18.78 16.52
C HIS A 112 -2.39 17.34 16.21
N ALA A 113 -3.59 17.16 15.67
CA ALA A 113 -4.14 15.85 15.33
C ALA A 113 -5.00 15.96 14.06
N SER A 114 -5.22 14.84 13.39
CA SER A 114 -6.08 14.73 12.22
C SER A 114 -7.24 13.78 12.50
N ASN A 115 -8.39 14.08 11.90
CA ASN A 115 -9.46 13.10 11.77
C ASN A 115 -9.27 12.33 10.45
N VAL A 116 -8.90 11.05 10.53
CA VAL A 116 -8.52 10.25 9.35
C VAL A 116 -9.69 9.87 8.45
N ASP A 117 -10.94 10.07 8.88
CA ASP A 117 -12.11 9.83 8.03
C ASP A 117 -12.48 11.06 7.19
N THR A 118 -12.05 12.26 7.62
CA THR A 118 -12.48 13.54 7.02
C THR A 118 -11.34 14.46 6.63
N ASP A 119 -10.10 14.07 6.90
CA ASP A 119 -8.88 14.84 6.70
C ASP A 119 -8.88 16.20 7.42
N GLU A 120 -9.66 16.33 8.49
CA GLU A 120 -9.79 17.58 9.23
C GLU A 120 -8.68 17.68 10.28
N GLN A 121 -7.79 18.66 10.11
CA GLN A 121 -6.75 18.99 11.07
C GLN A 121 -7.33 19.81 12.25
N PHE A 122 -6.98 19.44 13.49
CA PHE A 122 -7.44 20.14 14.69
C PHE A 122 -6.42 20.18 15.82
N ASP A 123 -6.60 21.16 16.71
CA ASP A 123 -5.77 21.35 17.89
C ASP A 123 -6.47 20.84 19.14
N ILE A 124 -5.73 20.11 19.98
CA ILE A 124 -6.24 19.60 21.25
C ILE A 124 -5.26 19.82 22.39
N TYR A 125 -5.77 20.21 23.56
CA TYR A 125 -4.95 20.23 24.76
C TYR A 125 -5.02 18.88 25.45
N ALA A 126 -3.87 18.30 25.79
CA ALA A 126 -3.77 17.08 26.57
C ALA A 126 -2.90 17.29 27.81
N ILE A 127 -3.10 16.41 28.80
CA ILE A 127 -2.38 16.37 30.07
C ILE A 127 -1.59 15.07 30.13
N LEU A 128 -0.30 15.15 30.50
CA LEU A 128 0.50 13.97 30.81
C LEU A 128 0.01 13.36 32.12
N GLU A 129 -0.70 12.23 32.05
CA GLU A 129 -1.35 11.61 33.22
C GLU A 129 -0.48 10.55 33.89
N TYR A 130 0.37 9.87 33.11
CA TYR A 130 1.31 8.86 33.59
C TYR A 130 2.57 8.79 32.72
N LYS A 131 3.67 8.28 33.28
CA LYS A 131 4.90 7.99 32.54
C LYS A 131 5.71 6.85 33.16
N THR A 132 6.43 6.13 32.31
CA THR A 132 7.37 5.05 32.68
C THR A 132 8.81 5.48 32.37
N GLU A 133 9.73 4.54 32.11
CA GLU A 133 11.11 4.85 31.68
C GLU A 133 11.18 5.26 30.20
N HIS A 134 10.30 4.71 29.36
CA HIS A 134 10.29 4.94 27.90
C HIS A 134 8.94 5.43 27.36
N LEU A 135 7.93 5.70 28.22
CA LEU A 135 6.57 6.04 27.75
C LEU A 135 5.98 7.28 28.42
N TYR A 136 5.29 8.10 27.64
CA TYR A 136 4.38 9.16 28.09
C TYR A 136 2.93 8.86 27.69
N MET A 137 2.01 8.91 28.66
CA MET A 137 0.57 8.74 28.43
C MET A 137 -0.14 10.09 28.52
N TRP A 138 -0.43 10.69 27.36
CA TRP A 138 -1.14 11.95 27.25
C TRP A 138 -2.63 11.71 27.06
N ILE A 139 -3.47 12.38 27.85
CA ILE A 139 -4.94 12.30 27.73
C ILE A 139 -5.52 13.67 27.42
N GLU A 140 -6.43 13.75 26.44
CA GLU A 140 -7.24 14.93 26.15
C GLU A 140 -7.80 15.59 27.43
N GLU A 141 -7.64 16.91 27.53
CA GLU A 141 -8.11 17.70 28.67
C GLU A 141 -9.64 17.62 28.80
N GLY A 142 -10.10 16.92 29.82
CA GLY A 142 -11.53 16.78 30.14
C GLY A 142 -12.14 15.45 29.68
N ALA A 143 -11.37 14.61 28.99
CA ALA A 143 -11.75 13.24 28.69
C ALA A 143 -11.96 12.43 29.98
N ARG A 144 -12.81 11.40 29.90
CA ARG A 144 -13.07 10.48 31.01
C ARG A 144 -12.34 9.17 30.72
N PHE A 145 -11.55 8.74 31.69
CA PHE A 145 -10.81 7.47 31.63
C PHE A 145 -10.71 6.88 33.04
N ASP A 146 -10.40 5.59 33.12
CA ASP A 146 -10.01 4.95 34.36
C ASP A 146 -8.49 5.05 34.51
N ARG A 147 -8.05 5.59 35.66
CA ARG A 147 -6.63 5.83 35.90
C ARG A 147 -5.88 4.52 36.16
N ASP A 148 -6.50 3.56 36.83
CA ASP A 148 -5.84 2.29 37.14
C ASP A 148 -5.61 1.50 35.84
N ASP A 149 -6.55 1.59 34.89
CA ASP A 149 -6.40 1.00 33.55
C ASP A 149 -5.30 1.70 32.75
N LEU A 150 -5.24 3.04 32.76
CA LEU A 150 -4.17 3.78 32.06
C LEU A 150 -2.77 3.43 32.60
N GLU A 151 -2.61 3.39 33.92
CA GLU A 151 -1.34 3.01 34.56
C GLU A 151 -0.99 1.56 34.22
N SER A 152 -1.97 0.65 34.23
CA SER A 152 -1.74 -0.77 33.87
C SER A 152 -1.34 -0.97 32.42
N ALA A 153 -1.97 -0.26 31.48
CA ALA A 153 -1.60 -0.27 30.07
C ALA A 153 -0.17 0.24 29.83
N ALA A 154 0.21 1.32 30.52
CA ALA A 154 1.55 1.89 30.40
C ALA A 154 2.63 0.94 30.93
N GLU A 155 2.41 0.29 32.08
CA GLU A 155 3.34 -0.71 32.61
C GLU A 155 3.40 -1.95 31.71
N LEU A 156 2.26 -2.38 31.14
CA LEU A 156 2.25 -3.49 30.19
C LEU A 156 3.07 -3.16 28.93
N PHE A 157 2.90 -1.95 28.39
CA PHE A 157 3.69 -1.50 27.25
C PHE A 157 5.20 -1.49 27.58
N GLU A 158 5.58 -0.92 28.72
CA GLU A 158 6.98 -0.86 29.18
C GLU A 158 7.59 -2.26 29.42
N GLU A 159 6.85 -3.17 30.05
CA GLU A 159 7.36 -4.48 30.44
C GLU A 159 7.27 -5.54 29.31
N GLN A 160 6.39 -5.34 28.33
CA GLN A 160 6.08 -6.33 27.29
C GLN A 160 6.18 -5.75 25.87
N THR A 161 5.35 -4.79 25.49
CA THR A 161 5.28 -4.29 24.10
C THR A 161 6.60 -3.70 23.63
N TYR A 162 7.11 -2.71 24.37
CA TYR A 162 8.36 -2.03 24.06
C TYR A 162 9.55 -2.98 23.88
N PRO A 163 9.85 -3.91 24.79
CA PRO A 163 10.95 -4.85 24.59
C PRO A 163 10.68 -5.92 23.53
N THR A 164 9.42 -6.33 23.30
CA THR A 164 9.07 -7.36 22.30
C THR A 164 9.25 -6.81 20.90
N ASP A 165 8.67 -5.66 20.62
CA ASP A 165 8.72 -5.06 19.28
C ASP A 165 10.15 -4.64 18.96
N ARG A 166 10.89 -4.07 19.92
CA ARG A 166 12.30 -3.75 19.69
C ARG A 166 13.18 -4.97 19.48
N ALA A 167 12.87 -6.08 20.14
CA ALA A 167 13.64 -7.31 19.96
C ALA A 167 13.40 -7.96 18.58
N PHE A 168 12.22 -7.73 17.99
CA PHE A 168 11.83 -8.33 16.72
C PHE A 168 12.03 -7.38 15.53
N PHE A 169 11.45 -6.18 15.58
CA PHE A 169 11.41 -5.25 14.45
C PHE A 169 12.55 -4.23 14.45
N GLY A 170 13.24 -4.01 15.58
CA GLY A 170 14.40 -3.11 15.64
C GLY A 170 14.27 -2.01 16.69
N SER A 171 14.40 -0.76 16.31
CA SER A 171 14.21 0.37 17.26
C SER A 171 13.72 1.59 16.53
N GLU A 172 12.82 2.33 17.17
CA GLU A 172 12.40 3.67 16.82
C GLU A 172 13.57 4.66 16.85
N TRP A 173 13.34 5.86 16.30
CA TRP A 173 14.33 6.93 16.42
C TRP A 173 14.44 7.40 17.88
N SER A 174 15.44 6.91 18.61
CA SER A 174 15.65 7.29 20.02
C SER A 174 17.05 7.92 20.22
N PRO A 175 17.17 9.13 20.82
CA PRO A 175 16.13 9.90 21.52
C PRO A 175 15.37 10.86 20.60
N GLY A 176 15.34 10.60 19.29
CA GLY A 176 14.35 11.26 18.44
C GLY A 176 14.55 12.72 18.07
N VAL A 177 13.49 13.27 17.47
CA VAL A 177 13.35 14.66 17.05
C VAL A 177 13.45 15.60 18.24
N ASP A 178 12.96 15.22 19.42
CA ASP A 178 12.94 16.09 20.60
C ASP A 178 14.02 15.84 21.65
N ASN A 179 14.95 14.93 21.33
CA ASN A 179 16.00 14.44 22.22
C ASN A 179 15.46 13.82 23.52
N ASP A 180 14.23 13.31 23.54
CA ASP A 180 13.63 12.50 24.60
C ASP A 180 13.58 11.00 24.21
N PRO A 181 14.08 10.05 25.03
CA PRO A 181 13.89 8.62 24.74
C PRO A 181 12.47 8.10 25.01
N HIS A 182 11.50 8.96 25.34
CA HIS A 182 10.13 8.54 25.65
C HIS A 182 9.26 8.57 24.38
N VAL A 183 8.62 7.45 24.07
CA VAL A 183 7.51 7.38 23.13
C VAL A 183 6.28 8.05 23.75
N SER A 184 5.57 8.87 22.99
CA SER A 184 4.35 9.55 23.45
C SER A 184 3.09 8.93 22.85
N ILE A 185 2.13 8.58 23.69
CA ILE A 185 0.81 8.10 23.25
C ILE A 185 -0.23 9.16 23.56
N LEU A 186 -0.84 9.74 22.52
CA LEU A 186 -1.91 10.72 22.66
C LEU A 186 -3.28 10.05 22.58
N HIS A 187 -4.04 10.15 23.66
CA HIS A 187 -5.41 9.67 23.75
C HIS A 187 -6.39 10.82 23.51
N SER A 188 -7.11 10.77 22.39
CA SER A 188 -7.97 11.86 21.93
C SER A 188 -9.30 11.36 21.38
N SER A 189 -10.33 12.19 21.49
CA SER A 189 -11.57 12.05 20.72
C SER A 189 -11.43 12.67 19.33
N ASN A 190 -12.43 12.46 18.46
CA ASN A 190 -12.53 13.06 17.12
C ASN A 190 -11.40 12.65 16.15
N LEU A 191 -10.79 11.48 16.32
CA LEU A 191 -9.76 10.97 15.40
C LEU A 191 -10.35 10.23 14.18
N GLY A 192 -11.65 9.96 14.18
CA GLY A 192 -12.36 9.20 13.13
C GLY A 192 -13.28 8.15 13.75
N ASP A 193 -14.35 7.78 13.06
CA ASP A 193 -15.24 6.69 13.47
C ASP A 193 -14.66 5.31 13.06
N THR A 194 -13.74 5.25 12.10
CA THR A 194 -13.20 3.97 11.57
C THR A 194 -11.85 3.54 12.17
N VAL A 195 -11.17 4.40 12.92
CA VAL A 195 -9.79 4.18 13.39
C VAL A 195 -9.71 3.93 14.90
N ALA A 196 -8.88 2.96 15.31
CA ALA A 196 -8.59 2.69 16.72
C ALA A 196 -7.36 3.47 17.22
N GLY A 197 -6.33 3.58 16.37
CA GLY A 197 -5.12 4.38 16.54
C GLY A 197 -4.47 4.64 15.19
N TYR A 198 -3.52 5.56 15.15
CA TYR A 198 -2.69 5.76 13.97
C TYR A 198 -1.31 6.34 14.35
N TYR A 199 -0.29 5.97 13.59
CA TYR A 199 1.03 6.61 13.55
C TYR A 199 1.05 7.73 12.51
N SER A 200 1.84 8.77 12.76
CA SER A 200 1.89 9.98 11.93
C SER A 200 3.34 10.42 11.76
N MET A 201 3.94 10.09 10.61
CA MET A 201 5.32 10.50 10.29
C MET A 201 5.58 12.02 10.38
N PRO A 202 4.62 12.95 10.14
CA PRO A 202 4.84 14.39 10.35
C PRO A 202 5.43 14.75 11.71
N ASP A 203 5.09 14.00 12.77
CA ASP A 203 5.51 14.28 14.15
C ASP A 203 7.01 14.07 14.39
N GLU A 204 7.68 13.32 13.51
CA GLU A 204 9.13 13.05 13.52
C GLU A 204 9.96 14.23 13.01
N PHE A 205 9.33 15.31 12.53
CA PHE A 205 10.03 16.44 11.95
C PHE A 205 9.96 17.67 12.83
N VAL A 206 10.97 18.54 12.75
CA VAL A 206 10.90 19.85 13.41
C VAL A 206 9.79 20.70 12.78
N SER A 207 9.11 21.51 13.59
CA SER A 207 7.98 22.37 13.19
C SER A 207 8.31 23.36 12.06
N ALA A 208 9.60 23.68 11.87
CA ALA A 208 10.05 24.47 10.74
C ALA A 208 9.89 23.73 9.39
N VAL A 209 10.09 22.41 9.39
CA VAL A 209 9.92 21.52 8.23
C VAL A 209 8.44 21.21 8.01
N ARG A 210 7.72 20.88 9.09
CA ARG A 210 6.34 20.39 9.06
C ARG A 210 5.53 21.09 10.16
N GLU A 211 4.64 22.01 9.79
CA GLU A 211 4.05 22.98 10.75
C GLU A 211 3.03 22.38 11.72
N ASP A 212 2.43 21.26 11.33
CA ASP A 212 1.50 20.39 12.06
C ASP A 212 2.22 19.31 12.87
N SER A 213 3.55 19.27 12.85
CA SER A 213 4.32 18.34 13.68
C SER A 213 4.19 18.66 15.16
N ASN A 214 3.98 17.62 15.97
CA ASN A 214 4.12 17.70 17.41
C ASN A 214 5.57 17.64 17.89
N GLU A 215 6.55 17.42 17.01
CA GLU A 215 7.98 17.29 17.33
C GLU A 215 8.19 16.27 18.48
N MET A 216 7.69 15.03 18.32
CA MET A 216 7.87 13.91 19.26
C MET A 216 7.72 12.57 18.52
N GLU A 217 8.42 11.54 18.97
CA GLU A 217 8.11 10.15 18.60
C GLU A 217 6.77 9.77 19.25
N MET A 218 5.70 9.80 18.46
CA MET A 218 4.35 9.61 18.98
C MET A 218 3.39 8.90 18.04
N PHE A 219 2.33 8.36 18.64
CA PHE A 219 1.15 7.86 17.94
C PHE A 219 -0.13 8.14 18.73
N TYR A 220 -1.26 7.99 18.05
CA TYR A 220 -2.56 8.45 18.50
C TYR A 220 -3.46 7.27 18.82
N ILE A 221 -4.29 7.40 19.85
CA ILE A 221 -5.28 6.41 20.24
C ILE A 221 -6.65 7.07 20.40
N ASN A 222 -7.63 6.50 19.70
CA ASN A 222 -8.99 7.00 19.69
C ASN A 222 -9.81 6.44 20.85
N ILE A 223 -9.95 7.24 21.91
CA ILE A 223 -10.69 6.84 23.12
C ILE A 223 -12.20 6.69 22.92
N GLU A 224 -12.74 7.04 21.76
CA GLU A 224 -14.15 6.80 21.42
C GLU A 224 -14.37 5.38 20.87
N ASN A 225 -13.31 4.77 20.30
CA ASN A 225 -13.37 3.47 19.62
C ASN A 225 -12.73 2.32 20.43
N VAL A 226 -11.90 2.64 21.42
CA VAL A 226 -11.21 1.64 22.25
C VAL A 226 -11.54 1.76 23.73
N SER A 227 -11.34 0.68 24.47
CA SER A 227 -11.36 0.68 25.93
C SER A 227 -9.94 0.48 26.45
N ILE A 228 -9.38 1.49 27.10
CA ILE A 228 -8.00 1.48 27.62
C ILE A 228 -7.73 0.20 28.41
N ASN A 229 -6.57 -0.41 28.16
CA ASN A 229 -6.06 -1.61 28.82
C ASN A 229 -6.82 -2.92 28.51
N ASN A 230 -7.80 -2.93 27.59
CA ASN A 230 -8.30 -4.19 27.07
C ASN A 230 -7.29 -4.80 26.06
N GLU A 231 -7.50 -6.06 25.69
CA GLU A 231 -6.62 -6.81 24.80
C GLU A 231 -6.44 -6.10 23.44
N PHE A 232 -7.55 -5.70 22.82
CA PHE A 232 -7.54 -4.96 21.55
C PHE A 232 -6.74 -3.66 21.62
N TYR A 233 -6.96 -2.84 22.65
CA TYR A 233 -6.22 -1.60 22.86
C TYR A 233 -4.71 -1.84 22.95
N ASN A 234 -4.28 -2.87 23.68
CA ASN A 234 -2.85 -3.15 23.82
C ASN A 234 -2.26 -3.75 22.53
N GLY A 235 -3.06 -4.47 21.74
CA GLY A 235 -2.72 -4.86 20.37
C GLY A 235 -2.46 -3.64 19.48
N VAL A 236 -3.39 -2.67 19.49
CA VAL A 236 -3.22 -1.41 18.75
C VAL A 236 -1.94 -0.68 19.19
N LEU A 237 -1.59 -0.65 20.48
CA LEU A 237 -0.32 -0.03 20.90
C LEU A 237 0.92 -0.71 20.28
N ALA A 238 0.90 -2.04 20.14
CA ALA A 238 1.99 -2.78 19.50
C ALA A 238 2.03 -2.52 17.99
N HIS A 239 0.87 -2.50 17.35
CA HIS A 239 0.69 -2.17 15.94
C HIS A 239 1.26 -0.78 15.61
N GLU A 240 0.83 0.28 16.32
CA GLU A 240 1.32 1.64 16.07
C GLU A 240 2.80 1.83 16.41
N PHE A 241 3.30 1.13 17.43
CA PHE A 241 4.72 1.19 17.76
C PHE A 241 5.58 0.49 16.71
N GLN A 242 5.07 -0.57 16.08
CA GLN A 242 5.74 -1.22 14.95
C GLN A 242 5.92 -0.22 13.79
N HIS A 243 4.90 0.54 13.41
CA HIS A 243 5.01 1.54 12.33
C HIS A 243 6.13 2.55 12.60
N MET A 244 6.21 3.07 13.82
CA MET A 244 7.26 4.00 14.23
C MET A 244 8.66 3.40 14.17
N ILE A 245 8.81 2.13 14.58
CA ILE A 245 10.07 1.40 14.40
C ILE A 245 10.39 1.28 12.91
N HIS A 246 9.42 0.82 12.11
CA HIS A 246 9.58 0.55 10.69
C HIS A 246 10.02 1.81 9.94
N TRP A 247 9.32 2.92 10.13
CA TRP A 247 9.63 4.22 9.52
C TRP A 247 11.07 4.68 9.78
N TYR A 248 11.69 4.28 10.89
CA TYR A 248 13.10 4.61 11.14
C TYR A 248 14.09 3.73 10.36
N HIS A 249 13.74 2.50 10.01
CA HIS A 249 14.60 1.56 9.27
C HIS A 249 14.37 1.61 7.77
N ASP A 250 13.12 1.61 7.35
CA ASP A 250 12.70 1.56 5.95
C ASP A 250 11.40 2.36 5.77
N ARG A 251 11.51 3.51 5.10
CA ARG A 251 10.43 4.51 5.02
C ARG A 251 9.49 4.28 3.86
N ASN A 252 10.04 3.78 2.75
CA ASN A 252 9.32 3.64 1.49
C ASN A 252 8.93 2.17 1.22
N GLU A 253 8.98 1.30 2.23
CA GLU A 253 8.42 -0.04 2.16
C GLU A 253 6.94 0.03 1.77
N GLU A 254 6.49 -0.85 0.88
CA GLU A 254 5.13 -0.85 0.41
C GLU A 254 4.16 -1.17 1.57
N THR A 255 3.07 -0.41 1.61
CA THR A 255 2.07 -0.42 2.68
C THR A 255 1.66 -1.84 3.10
N TRP A 256 1.45 -2.77 2.16
CA TRP A 256 0.98 -4.12 2.46
C TRP A 256 1.89 -4.93 3.38
N LEU A 257 3.21 -4.77 3.23
CA LEU A 257 4.20 -5.51 3.99
C LEU A 257 4.42 -4.85 5.35
N ASN A 258 4.41 -3.51 5.38
CA ASN A 258 4.43 -2.72 6.61
C ASN A 258 3.22 -3.09 7.51
N GLU A 259 2.01 -3.03 6.97
CA GLU A 259 0.79 -3.38 7.69
C GLU A 259 0.75 -4.86 8.10
N GLY A 260 1.25 -5.75 7.24
CA GLY A 260 1.44 -7.16 7.60
C GLY A 260 2.37 -7.36 8.81
N PHE A 261 3.39 -6.51 8.98
CA PHE A 261 4.26 -6.54 10.16
C PHE A 261 3.63 -5.88 11.38
N SER A 262 2.83 -4.83 11.22
CA SER A 262 2.06 -4.22 12.31
C SER A 262 1.07 -5.20 12.92
N GLU A 263 0.36 -5.98 12.09
CA GLU A 263 -0.52 -7.04 12.58
C GLU A 263 0.26 -8.19 13.24
N LEU A 264 1.42 -8.53 12.68
CA LEU A 264 2.31 -9.50 13.30
C LEU A 264 2.81 -9.01 14.68
N ALA A 265 3.00 -7.70 14.88
CA ALA A 265 3.40 -7.13 16.18
C ALA A 265 2.32 -7.36 17.25
N SER A 266 1.05 -7.15 16.92
CA SER A 266 -0.08 -7.51 17.80
C SER A 266 -0.01 -8.98 18.23
N TYR A 267 0.18 -9.87 17.25
CA TYR A 267 0.28 -11.32 17.49
C TYR A 267 1.51 -11.71 18.35
N LEU A 268 2.70 -11.17 18.05
CA LEU A 268 3.93 -11.48 18.80
C LEU A 268 3.87 -11.03 20.25
N ASN A 269 3.07 -9.99 20.53
CA ASN A 269 2.76 -9.56 21.89
C ASN A 269 1.63 -10.37 22.55
N GLY A 270 1.10 -11.40 21.87
CA GLY A 270 0.05 -12.27 22.40
C GLY A 270 -1.32 -11.59 22.46
N PHE A 271 -1.56 -10.59 21.62
CA PHE A 271 -2.86 -9.94 21.43
C PHE A 271 -3.53 -10.44 20.14
N ASP A 272 -4.85 -10.26 20.08
CA ASP A 272 -5.66 -10.55 18.90
C ASP A 272 -5.43 -9.49 17.80
N PRO A 273 -5.02 -9.88 16.57
CA PRO A 273 -4.79 -8.96 15.44
C PRO A 273 -6.09 -8.45 14.76
N GLY A 274 -7.28 -8.70 15.32
CA GLY A 274 -8.49 -7.95 14.92
C GLY A 274 -9.37 -8.59 13.85
N GLY A 275 -9.05 -9.80 13.38
CA GLY A 275 -9.96 -10.64 12.61
C GLY A 275 -10.03 -10.36 11.10
N PHE A 276 -9.13 -9.54 10.56
CA PHE A 276 -9.11 -9.16 9.14
C PHE A 276 -8.87 -10.34 8.19
N GLU A 277 -8.25 -11.42 8.66
CA GLU A 277 -8.07 -12.66 7.92
C GLU A 277 -9.41 -13.27 7.43
N TRP A 278 -10.52 -13.02 8.13
CA TRP A 278 -11.86 -13.41 7.67
C TRP A 278 -12.31 -12.64 6.44
N THR A 279 -12.02 -11.34 6.38
CA THR A 279 -12.38 -10.49 5.25
C THR A 279 -11.60 -10.92 4.00
N PHE A 280 -10.31 -11.23 4.17
CA PHE A 280 -9.48 -11.76 3.09
C PHE A 280 -9.93 -13.15 2.63
N ALA A 281 -10.20 -14.07 3.56
CA ALA A 281 -10.69 -15.41 3.21
C ALA A 281 -12.02 -15.40 2.43
N MET A 282 -12.83 -14.35 2.62
CA MET A 282 -14.05 -14.14 1.84
C MET A 282 -13.80 -13.48 0.47
N ASN A 283 -12.68 -12.77 0.30
CA ASN A 283 -12.30 -12.04 -0.92
C ASN A 283 -10.84 -12.35 -1.31
N PRO A 284 -10.51 -13.61 -1.65
CA PRO A 284 -9.13 -14.02 -1.93
C PRO A 284 -8.53 -13.44 -3.21
N ASP A 285 -9.35 -12.83 -4.08
CA ASP A 285 -8.90 -12.02 -5.22
C ASP A 285 -8.40 -10.62 -4.80
N THR A 286 -8.24 -10.36 -3.50
CA THR A 286 -7.55 -9.14 -3.04
C THR A 286 -6.08 -9.20 -3.43
N GLN A 287 -5.59 -8.21 -4.17
CA GLN A 287 -4.18 -8.10 -4.54
C GLN A 287 -3.32 -7.82 -3.31
N LEU A 288 -2.43 -8.77 -3.00
CA LEU A 288 -1.55 -8.71 -1.83
C LEU A 288 -0.69 -7.45 -1.81
N ASN A 289 -0.05 -7.11 -2.94
CA ASN A 289 0.90 -6.00 -3.04
C ASN A 289 0.26 -4.69 -3.52
N SER A 290 -0.92 -4.37 -3.01
CA SER A 290 -1.61 -3.10 -3.28
C SER A 290 -2.42 -2.67 -2.07
N TRP A 291 -2.71 -1.38 -1.98
CA TRP A 291 -3.54 -0.82 -0.91
C TRP A 291 -4.66 0.06 -1.48
N PRO A 292 -5.93 -0.16 -1.09
CA PRO A 292 -7.05 0.61 -1.61
C PRO A 292 -7.20 1.96 -0.90
N GLU A 293 -7.77 2.93 -1.62
CA GLU A 293 -8.21 4.19 -1.02
C GLU A 293 -9.53 4.06 -0.25
N GLY A 294 -9.65 4.90 0.77
CA GLY A 294 -10.90 5.19 1.45
C GLY A 294 -11.04 4.52 2.83
N PRO A 295 -11.72 5.18 3.78
CA PRO A 295 -11.85 4.67 5.15
C PRO A 295 -12.46 3.27 5.21
N GLY A 296 -11.73 2.34 5.83
CA GLY A 296 -12.17 0.96 6.04
C GLY A 296 -12.20 0.08 4.79
N ALA A 297 -11.66 0.53 3.66
CA ALA A 297 -11.61 -0.26 2.42
C ALA A 297 -10.58 -1.40 2.47
N ALA A 298 -9.52 -1.24 3.26
CA ALA A 298 -8.35 -2.13 3.29
C ALA A 298 -8.51 -3.40 4.15
N GLY A 299 -9.70 -3.70 4.67
CA GLY A 299 -9.88 -4.82 5.62
C GLY A 299 -9.44 -6.20 5.08
N ALA A 300 -9.54 -6.45 3.77
CA ALA A 300 -9.00 -7.67 3.17
C ALA A 300 -7.47 -7.61 3.00
N ASN A 301 -6.91 -6.42 2.74
CA ASN A 301 -5.47 -6.21 2.58
C ASN A 301 -4.72 -6.41 3.91
N TYR A 302 -5.26 -5.92 5.03
CA TYR A 302 -4.75 -6.23 6.37
C TYR A 302 -4.68 -7.75 6.61
N GLY A 303 -5.77 -8.46 6.30
CA GLY A 303 -5.82 -9.91 6.45
C GLY A 303 -4.83 -10.65 5.55
N ALA A 304 -4.65 -10.19 4.32
CA ALA A 304 -3.68 -10.74 3.38
C ALA A 304 -2.24 -10.54 3.87
N GLY A 305 -1.88 -9.31 4.25
CA GLY A 305 -0.58 -8.96 4.80
C GLY A 305 -0.25 -9.78 6.06
N TYR A 306 -1.17 -9.83 7.03
CA TYR A 306 -1.01 -10.59 8.25
C TYR A 306 -0.79 -12.09 8.01
N LEU A 307 -1.62 -12.71 7.15
CA LEU A 307 -1.47 -14.13 6.83
C LEU A 307 -0.16 -14.40 6.08
N PHE A 308 0.27 -13.50 5.19
CA PHE A 308 1.53 -13.67 4.46
C PHE A 308 2.74 -13.57 5.40
N THR A 309 2.82 -12.55 6.26
CA THR A 309 3.94 -12.38 7.20
C THR A 309 3.96 -13.48 8.26
N SER A 310 2.79 -13.93 8.73
CA SER A 310 2.67 -15.08 9.63
C SER A 310 3.12 -16.38 8.96
N TYR A 311 2.73 -16.60 7.70
CA TYR A 311 3.20 -17.75 6.93
C TYR A 311 4.71 -17.73 6.71
N PHE A 312 5.29 -16.56 6.41
CA PHE A 312 6.73 -16.39 6.28
C PHE A 312 7.46 -16.72 7.60
N LEU A 313 6.93 -16.25 8.73
CA LEU A 313 7.44 -16.54 10.06
C LEU A 313 7.41 -18.05 10.37
N ASP A 314 6.29 -18.72 10.13
CA ASP A 314 6.17 -20.17 10.34
C ASP A 314 7.13 -20.95 9.42
N ARG A 315 7.26 -20.51 8.17
CA ARG A 315 8.02 -21.25 7.16
C ARG A 315 9.53 -21.13 7.33
N PHE A 316 10.02 -19.95 7.71
CA PHE A 316 11.46 -19.63 7.72
C PHE A 316 12.00 -19.24 9.09
N GLY A 317 11.12 -18.99 10.06
CA GLY A 317 11.48 -18.67 11.44
C GLY A 317 11.74 -17.19 11.69
N PRO A 318 11.97 -16.84 12.97
CA PRO A 318 12.10 -15.44 13.40
C PRO A 318 13.33 -14.76 12.79
N GLU A 319 14.49 -15.42 12.69
CA GLU A 319 15.69 -14.76 12.15
C GLU A 319 15.55 -14.34 10.69
N ALA A 320 14.83 -15.13 9.87
CA ALA A 320 14.51 -14.78 8.51
C ALA A 320 13.55 -13.59 8.45
N THR A 321 12.50 -13.62 9.27
CA THR A 321 11.48 -12.56 9.31
C THR A 321 12.07 -11.23 9.77
N GLN A 322 12.95 -11.26 10.78
CA GLN A 322 13.70 -10.09 11.23
C GLN A 322 14.65 -9.54 10.14
N SER A 323 15.19 -10.41 9.29
CA SER A 323 16.02 -9.98 8.16
C SER A 323 15.19 -9.32 7.07
N LEU A 324 13.94 -9.80 6.86
CA LEU A 324 12.99 -9.18 5.95
C LEU A 324 12.57 -7.79 6.43
N VAL A 325 12.21 -7.64 7.70
CA VAL A 325 11.86 -6.34 8.31
C VAL A 325 13.00 -5.31 8.19
N ALA A 326 14.26 -5.76 8.26
CA ALA A 326 15.43 -4.88 8.22
C ALA A 326 16.04 -4.72 6.81
N HIS A 327 15.40 -5.27 5.79
CA HIS A 327 15.88 -5.17 4.42
C HIS A 327 15.66 -3.75 3.88
N SER A 328 16.45 -3.32 2.90
CA SER A 328 16.35 -1.96 2.32
C SER A 328 15.80 -1.94 0.89
N GLU A 329 15.40 -3.12 0.41
CA GLU A 329 14.63 -3.24 -0.84
C GLU A 329 13.18 -3.40 -0.41
N ASN A 330 12.23 -3.13 -1.29
CA ASN A 330 10.82 -3.07 -0.92
C ASN A 330 10.06 -4.28 -1.45
N SER A 331 8.93 -4.60 -0.83
CA SER A 331 7.90 -5.51 -1.33
C SER A 331 8.48 -6.89 -1.70
N PHE A 332 8.12 -7.44 -2.85
CA PHE A 332 8.63 -8.75 -3.27
C PHE A 332 10.14 -8.79 -3.55
N ASP A 333 10.80 -7.66 -3.83
CA ASP A 333 12.25 -7.63 -4.00
C ASP A 333 12.97 -7.92 -2.66
N SER A 334 12.41 -7.43 -1.55
CA SER A 334 12.89 -7.73 -0.19
C SER A 334 12.69 -9.20 0.19
N VAL A 335 11.51 -9.74 -0.13
CA VAL A 335 11.18 -11.16 0.07
C VAL A 335 12.14 -12.06 -0.72
N GLU A 336 12.35 -11.77 -2.00
CA GLU A 336 13.21 -12.58 -2.86
C GLU A 336 14.68 -12.50 -2.43
N ALA A 337 15.17 -11.32 -2.05
CA ALA A 337 16.52 -11.15 -1.52
C ALA A 337 16.75 -12.01 -0.27
N VAL A 338 15.83 -11.99 0.69
CA VAL A 338 15.94 -12.81 1.91
C VAL A 338 15.88 -14.31 1.57
N LEU A 339 15.00 -14.73 0.65
CA LEU A 339 14.93 -16.12 0.20
C LEU A 339 16.24 -16.59 -0.46
N GLU A 340 16.92 -15.72 -1.21
CA GLU A 340 18.24 -15.96 -1.79
C GLU A 340 19.31 -16.09 -0.70
N GLU A 341 19.33 -15.17 0.28
CA GLU A 341 20.28 -15.17 1.39
C GLU A 341 20.17 -16.43 2.27
N LEU A 342 18.95 -16.92 2.47
CA LEU A 342 18.67 -18.19 3.14
C LEU A 342 19.11 -19.41 2.30
N GLY A 343 19.39 -19.23 1.01
CA GLY A 343 19.79 -20.29 0.09
C GLY A 343 18.67 -21.28 -0.20
N THR A 344 17.41 -20.83 -0.17
CA THR A 344 16.23 -21.66 -0.44
C THR A 344 16.18 -22.12 -1.90
N GLY A 345 16.68 -21.29 -2.81
CA GLY A 345 16.55 -21.45 -4.25
C GLY A 345 15.13 -21.22 -4.77
N MET A 346 14.26 -20.63 -3.95
CA MET A 346 12.90 -20.22 -4.29
C MET A 346 12.90 -18.77 -4.78
N LEU A 347 11.99 -18.46 -5.69
CA LEU A 347 11.59 -17.08 -5.99
C LEU A 347 10.41 -16.68 -5.10
N HIS A 348 10.09 -15.39 -5.03
CA HIS A 348 8.89 -14.93 -4.31
C HIS A 348 7.61 -15.57 -4.89
N GLU A 349 7.55 -15.82 -6.21
CA GLU A 349 6.43 -16.51 -6.87
C GLU A 349 6.23 -17.95 -6.35
N ASP A 350 7.32 -18.65 -6.03
CA ASP A 350 7.23 -20.01 -5.47
C ASP A 350 6.67 -19.98 -4.05
N LEU A 351 7.06 -18.97 -3.26
CA LEU A 351 6.53 -18.75 -1.92
C LEU A 351 5.04 -18.40 -1.97
N PHE A 352 4.66 -17.47 -2.86
CA PHE A 352 3.26 -17.10 -3.10
C PHE A 352 2.42 -18.31 -3.52
N ALA A 353 2.95 -19.17 -4.40
CA ALA A 353 2.27 -20.39 -4.83
C ALA A 353 2.06 -21.41 -3.70
N ASP A 354 2.99 -21.49 -2.74
CA ASP A 354 2.82 -22.32 -1.56
C ASP A 354 1.81 -21.68 -0.58
N TRP A 355 1.85 -20.36 -0.40
CA TRP A 355 0.98 -19.61 0.51
C TRP A 355 -0.50 -19.68 0.12
N ILE A 356 -0.86 -19.46 -1.16
CA ILE A 356 -2.26 -19.52 -1.59
C ILE A 356 -2.87 -20.93 -1.43
N VAL A 357 -2.03 -21.97 -1.45
CA VAL A 357 -2.47 -23.34 -1.16
C VAL A 357 -2.54 -23.58 0.35
N ALA A 358 -1.63 -23.01 1.14
CA ALA A 358 -1.68 -23.05 2.59
C ALA A 358 -2.97 -22.40 3.13
N ASN A 359 -3.39 -21.27 2.57
CA ASN A 359 -4.66 -20.60 2.86
C ASN A 359 -5.88 -21.53 2.70
N LEU A 360 -5.87 -22.37 1.65
CA LEU A 360 -6.96 -23.28 1.36
C LEU A 360 -6.93 -24.57 2.20
N LEU A 361 -5.73 -25.14 2.38
CA LEU A 361 -5.57 -26.46 2.96
C LEU A 361 -5.42 -26.46 4.47
N ASP A 362 -4.77 -25.42 5.00
CA ASP A 362 -4.31 -25.30 6.38
C ASP A 362 -3.89 -26.64 7.02
N ASN A 363 -2.88 -27.26 6.42
CA ASN A 363 -2.44 -28.59 6.85
C ASN A 363 -0.92 -28.77 6.75
N PRO A 364 -0.18 -28.53 7.86
CA PRO A 364 1.28 -28.69 7.89
C PRO A 364 1.74 -30.15 7.83
N THR A 365 0.83 -31.12 7.71
CA THR A 365 1.21 -32.54 7.51
C THR A 365 1.40 -32.91 6.03
N ILE A 366 1.00 -32.03 5.10
CA ILE A 366 1.12 -32.25 3.66
C ILE A 366 2.51 -31.79 3.18
N ALA A 367 3.11 -32.57 2.27
CA ALA A 367 4.44 -32.33 1.74
C ALA A 367 5.52 -32.21 2.85
N ASP A 368 6.22 -31.08 2.92
CA ASP A 368 7.22 -30.75 3.93
C ASP A 368 6.73 -29.69 4.93
N GLY A 369 5.41 -29.54 5.08
CA GLY A 369 4.78 -28.53 5.94
C GLY A 369 4.33 -27.27 5.23
N ARG A 370 4.77 -27.05 3.98
CA ARG A 370 4.50 -25.81 3.23
C ARG A 370 3.02 -25.45 2.99
N TYR A 371 2.07 -26.38 3.16
CA TYR A 371 0.66 -26.13 2.85
C TYR A 371 -0.21 -26.00 4.11
N GLY A 372 0.32 -25.42 5.18
CA GLY A 372 -0.46 -25.04 6.34
C GLY A 372 0.31 -24.12 7.27
N TYR A 373 -0.41 -23.68 8.30
CA TYR A 373 0.12 -22.86 9.38
C TYR A 373 0.43 -23.75 10.59
N GLU A 374 1.49 -23.43 11.34
CA GLU A 374 1.85 -24.15 12.57
C GLU A 374 1.31 -23.45 13.81
N GLU A 375 1.38 -22.11 13.83
CA GLU A 375 1.10 -21.30 15.01
C GLU A 375 -0.30 -20.65 14.98
N ILE A 376 -0.87 -20.42 13.80
CA ILE A 376 -2.22 -19.86 13.61
C ILE A 376 -3.16 -20.85 12.89
N ASP A 377 -4.47 -20.63 13.02
CA ASP A 377 -5.54 -21.43 12.38
C ASP A 377 -6.41 -20.45 11.56
N PRO A 378 -6.09 -20.22 10.27
CA PRO A 378 -6.80 -19.27 9.44
C PRO A 378 -8.26 -19.71 9.17
N PRO A 379 -9.16 -18.77 8.86
CA PRO A 379 -10.52 -19.11 8.45
C PRO A 379 -10.55 -19.88 7.14
N SER A 380 -11.66 -20.57 6.89
CA SER A 380 -11.88 -21.25 5.61
C SER A 380 -12.06 -20.26 4.47
N PHE A 381 -11.28 -20.44 3.40
CA PHE A 381 -11.32 -19.60 2.21
C PHE A 381 -12.52 -19.94 1.30
N ASN A 382 -13.15 -18.90 0.76
CA ASN A 382 -14.24 -19.03 -0.19
C ASN A 382 -13.73 -19.44 -1.57
N ALA A 383 -14.44 -20.39 -2.19
CA ALA A 383 -14.33 -20.61 -3.62
C ALA A 383 -15.04 -19.47 -4.36
N GLU A 384 -14.39 -18.89 -5.36
CA GLU A 384 -15.00 -17.91 -6.27
C GLU A 384 -16.18 -18.54 -7.01
N THR A 385 -16.03 -19.80 -7.43
CA THR A 385 -17.11 -20.57 -8.03
C THR A 385 -16.99 -22.04 -7.72
N THR A 386 -18.14 -22.71 -7.54
CA THR A 386 -18.26 -24.16 -7.39
C THR A 386 -19.11 -24.74 -8.50
N PHE A 387 -18.64 -25.82 -9.13
CA PHE A 387 -19.35 -26.55 -10.17
C PHE A 387 -19.62 -28.00 -9.75
N ASP A 388 -20.85 -28.44 -9.97
CA ASP A 388 -21.27 -29.83 -9.81
C ASP A 388 -21.26 -30.58 -11.15
N GLU A 389 -21.34 -31.92 -11.10
CA GLU A 389 -21.36 -32.77 -12.29
C GLU A 389 -22.47 -32.39 -13.30
N SER A 390 -23.57 -31.78 -12.83
CA SER A 390 -24.67 -31.32 -13.68
C SER A 390 -24.39 -30.06 -14.48
N ASP A 391 -23.36 -29.30 -14.13
CA ASP A 391 -23.03 -28.03 -14.77
C ASP A 391 -22.17 -28.22 -16.02
N TYR A 392 -21.42 -29.31 -16.10
CA TYR A 392 -20.53 -29.57 -17.24
C TYR A 392 -21.30 -29.92 -18.53
N PRO A 393 -20.84 -29.45 -19.71
CA PRO A 393 -19.65 -28.63 -19.92
C PRO A 393 -19.88 -27.15 -19.61
N ILE A 394 -18.84 -26.48 -19.12
CA ILE A 394 -18.82 -25.04 -18.86
C ILE A 394 -17.75 -24.33 -19.69
N SER A 395 -17.97 -23.06 -19.95
CA SER A 395 -17.00 -22.13 -20.53
C SER A 395 -17.23 -20.77 -19.88
N GLN A 396 -16.17 -20.19 -19.32
CA GLN A 396 -16.21 -18.95 -18.55
C GLN A 396 -15.07 -18.02 -18.97
N SER A 397 -15.25 -16.73 -18.74
CA SER A 397 -14.20 -15.72 -18.84
C SER A 397 -14.33 -14.80 -17.64
N SER A 398 -13.20 -14.49 -17.01
CA SER A 398 -13.13 -13.69 -15.79
C SER A 398 -11.87 -12.83 -15.79
N THR A 399 -11.73 -12.04 -14.75
CA THR A 399 -10.53 -11.30 -14.40
C THR A 399 -10.10 -11.69 -12.98
N VAL A 400 -8.81 -11.57 -12.69
CA VAL A 400 -8.22 -11.74 -11.35
C VAL A 400 -7.23 -10.60 -11.15
N HIS A 401 -7.10 -10.07 -9.94
CA HIS A 401 -6.04 -9.10 -9.65
C HIS A 401 -4.66 -9.78 -9.69
N GLN A 402 -3.60 -8.98 -9.88
CA GLN A 402 -2.25 -9.52 -9.73
C GLN A 402 -2.05 -9.94 -8.28
N TYR A 403 -1.40 -11.07 -8.03
CA TYR A 403 -1.20 -11.60 -6.68
C TYR A 403 -2.51 -11.75 -5.86
N GLY A 404 -3.66 -11.77 -6.52
CA GLY A 404 -4.95 -12.28 -6.01
C GLY A 404 -5.18 -13.72 -6.47
N THR A 405 -6.19 -14.40 -5.91
CA THR A 405 -6.47 -15.80 -6.25
C THR A 405 -7.96 -16.10 -6.44
N ASP A 406 -8.28 -16.62 -7.61
CA ASP A 406 -9.56 -17.28 -7.87
C ASP A 406 -9.47 -18.78 -7.52
N TYR A 407 -10.30 -19.22 -6.58
CA TYR A 407 -10.46 -20.64 -6.23
C TYR A 407 -11.69 -21.22 -6.94
N ILE A 408 -11.48 -22.13 -7.88
CA ILE A 408 -12.54 -22.81 -8.64
C ILE A 408 -12.69 -24.23 -8.13
N GLU A 409 -13.79 -24.51 -7.42
CA GLU A 409 -14.09 -25.84 -6.90
C GLU A 409 -14.89 -26.69 -7.89
N LEU A 410 -14.45 -27.93 -8.08
CA LEU A 410 -14.99 -28.87 -9.05
C LEU A 410 -15.38 -30.17 -8.36
N HIS A 411 -16.63 -30.58 -8.53
CA HIS A 411 -17.12 -31.89 -8.11
C HIS A 411 -17.40 -32.80 -9.29
N GLY A 412 -17.16 -34.10 -9.13
CA GLY A 412 -17.50 -35.10 -10.15
C GLY A 412 -16.94 -36.49 -9.86
N GLU A 413 -17.56 -37.53 -10.44
CA GLU A 413 -17.11 -38.93 -10.29
C GLU A 413 -16.37 -39.46 -11.54
N GLN A 414 -16.14 -38.61 -12.55
CA GLN A 414 -15.48 -38.97 -13.80
C GLN A 414 -14.42 -37.92 -14.17
N PRO A 415 -13.37 -38.30 -14.93
CA PRO A 415 -12.34 -37.35 -15.36
C PRO A 415 -12.91 -36.16 -16.13
N LEU A 416 -12.35 -34.98 -15.87
CA LEU A 416 -12.68 -33.73 -16.55
C LEU A 416 -11.51 -33.28 -17.42
N THR A 417 -11.78 -32.71 -18.59
CA THR A 417 -10.79 -31.95 -19.36
C THR A 417 -10.90 -30.48 -18.96
N PHE A 418 -9.80 -29.88 -18.49
CA PHE A 418 -9.69 -28.47 -18.17
C PHE A 418 -8.79 -27.78 -19.19
N ARG A 419 -9.30 -26.71 -19.81
CA ARG A 419 -8.54 -25.85 -20.71
C ARG A 419 -8.46 -24.45 -20.12
N PHE A 420 -7.29 -23.86 -20.14
CA PHE A 420 -7.04 -22.50 -19.66
C PHE A 420 -6.44 -21.63 -20.77
N THR A 421 -6.80 -20.35 -20.79
CA THR A 421 -6.22 -19.35 -21.69
C THR A 421 -6.21 -18.00 -20.97
N GLY A 422 -5.02 -17.52 -20.59
CA GLY A 422 -4.82 -16.21 -19.96
C GLY A 422 -4.32 -15.13 -20.94
N SER A 423 -4.36 -13.86 -20.56
CA SER A 423 -3.66 -12.81 -21.33
C SER A 423 -2.14 -13.05 -21.33
N THR A 424 -1.46 -12.70 -22.43
CA THR A 424 0.01 -12.81 -22.58
C THR A 424 0.76 -11.53 -22.24
N GLN A 425 0.05 -10.41 -22.14
CA GLN A 425 0.60 -9.12 -21.75
C GLN A 425 -0.45 -8.28 -21.02
N ILE A 426 0.02 -7.28 -20.28
CA ILE A 426 -0.80 -6.30 -19.56
C ILE A 426 -0.08 -4.93 -19.55
N GLY A 427 -0.82 -3.85 -19.28
CA GLY A 427 -0.23 -2.52 -19.02
C GLY A 427 0.19 -2.35 -17.56
N LEU A 428 1.07 -1.39 -17.30
CA LEU A 428 1.35 -0.86 -15.96
C LEU A 428 0.21 0.04 -15.44
N MET A 429 -0.59 0.58 -16.36
CA MET A 429 -1.63 1.57 -16.11
C MET A 429 -2.66 1.56 -17.25
N ASP A 430 -3.91 1.95 -16.97
CA ASP A 430 -5.03 2.06 -17.92
C ASP A 430 -4.90 3.28 -18.86
N THR A 431 -3.79 3.37 -19.60
CA THR A 431 -3.61 4.34 -20.68
C THR A 431 -2.72 3.79 -21.79
N THR A 432 -2.66 4.49 -22.91
CA THR A 432 -1.64 4.26 -23.95
C THR A 432 -0.82 5.53 -24.12
N ALA A 433 0.36 5.44 -24.75
CA ALA A 433 1.11 6.62 -25.16
C ALA A 433 0.21 7.60 -25.94
N HIS A 434 0.38 8.90 -25.72
CA HIS A 434 -0.39 9.91 -26.44
C HIS A 434 -0.01 9.91 -27.93
N SER A 435 1.29 9.76 -28.20
CA SER A 435 1.84 9.51 -29.52
C SER A 435 2.94 8.44 -29.45
N GLY A 436 3.23 7.78 -30.57
CA GLY A 436 4.23 6.70 -30.58
C GLY A 436 3.83 5.50 -29.71
N ASP A 437 4.85 4.85 -29.14
CA ASP A 437 4.77 3.68 -28.28
C ASP A 437 5.31 3.99 -26.86
N TYR A 438 6.26 4.91 -26.69
CA TYR A 438 6.99 5.14 -25.43
C TYR A 438 6.53 6.39 -24.67
N VAL A 439 6.47 6.29 -23.34
CA VAL A 439 6.20 7.40 -22.41
C VAL A 439 7.26 7.47 -21.33
N TRP A 440 7.37 8.61 -20.65
CA TRP A 440 8.02 8.67 -19.34
C TRP A 440 6.97 8.54 -18.24
N TRP A 441 7.18 7.62 -17.32
CA TRP A 441 6.31 7.37 -16.18
C TRP A 441 7.09 7.55 -14.88
N SER A 442 6.43 8.10 -13.87
CA SER A 442 7.04 8.43 -12.58
C SER A 442 7.45 7.23 -11.74
N ASN A 443 6.98 6.03 -12.10
CA ASN A 443 6.85 4.90 -11.19
C ASN A 443 5.78 5.15 -10.12
N ARG A 444 5.60 4.17 -9.23
CA ARG A 444 4.77 4.22 -8.02
C ARG A 444 5.63 3.87 -6.82
N GLY A 445 5.25 4.36 -5.65
CA GLY A 445 5.92 4.04 -4.40
C GLY A 445 5.37 4.88 -3.26
N ASP A 446 5.43 4.33 -2.06
CA ASP A 446 5.08 5.02 -0.82
C ASP A 446 6.32 5.82 -0.34
N GLU A 447 6.10 6.94 0.35
CA GLU A 447 7.09 7.90 0.87
C GLU A 447 8.27 8.14 -0.09
N SER A 448 7.99 8.52 -1.34
CA SER A 448 8.98 8.56 -2.43
C SER A 448 9.07 9.94 -3.13
N ASP A 449 10.24 10.24 -3.73
CA ASP A 449 10.56 11.48 -4.47
C ASP A 449 11.22 11.15 -5.81
N MET A 450 10.41 11.06 -6.86
CA MET A 450 10.84 10.73 -8.22
C MET A 450 11.01 11.99 -9.06
N THR A 451 12.12 12.10 -9.79
CA THR A 451 12.41 13.28 -10.63
C THR A 451 12.82 12.93 -12.06
N LEU A 452 12.48 13.82 -12.99
CA LEU A 452 12.89 13.77 -14.39
C LEU A 452 13.35 15.16 -14.83
N THR A 453 14.67 15.36 -15.00
CA THR A 453 15.30 16.67 -15.19
C THR A 453 16.03 16.80 -16.53
N ARG A 454 15.94 17.95 -17.21
CA ARG A 454 16.71 18.25 -18.44
C ARG A 454 17.11 19.72 -18.53
N ALA A 455 18.27 19.99 -19.15
CA ALA A 455 18.72 21.36 -19.43
C ALA A 455 18.23 21.87 -20.78
N PHE A 456 17.89 23.16 -20.84
CA PHE A 456 17.51 23.87 -22.05
C PHE A 456 18.24 25.21 -22.17
N ASP A 457 18.78 25.50 -23.36
CA ASP A 457 19.41 26.79 -23.67
C ASP A 457 18.38 27.73 -24.30
N LEU A 458 17.90 28.71 -23.53
CA LEU A 458 16.98 29.75 -23.99
C LEU A 458 17.71 31.06 -24.33
N SER A 459 19.05 31.05 -24.43
CA SER A 459 19.86 32.26 -24.55
C SER A 459 19.63 33.07 -25.84
N ASP A 460 19.23 32.40 -26.92
CA ASP A 460 19.03 33.00 -28.24
C ASP A 460 17.57 33.40 -28.54
N VAL A 461 16.64 33.21 -27.58
CA VAL A 461 15.22 33.56 -27.73
C VAL A 461 14.79 34.68 -26.78
N SER A 462 13.70 35.38 -27.12
CA SER A 462 13.12 36.45 -26.29
C SER A 462 11.80 36.08 -25.62
N GLU A 463 11.24 34.94 -26.01
CA GLU A 463 10.03 34.30 -25.50
C GLU A 463 10.23 32.79 -25.65
N ALA A 464 9.64 32.00 -24.77
CA ALA A 464 9.73 30.54 -24.79
C ALA A 464 8.48 29.95 -24.14
N THR A 465 8.01 28.82 -24.66
CA THR A 465 6.85 28.10 -24.15
C THR A 465 7.24 26.63 -23.94
N LEU A 466 6.97 26.08 -22.76
CA LEU A 466 7.00 24.64 -22.54
C LEU A 466 5.63 24.06 -22.90
N GLU A 467 5.62 23.10 -23.82
CA GLU A 467 4.43 22.32 -24.18
C GLU A 467 4.69 20.84 -23.86
N PHE A 468 3.72 20.14 -23.29
CA PHE A 468 3.81 18.70 -23.05
C PHE A 468 2.41 18.09 -22.92
N TRP A 469 2.32 16.78 -23.08
CA TRP A 469 1.14 16.02 -22.72
C TRP A 469 1.38 15.30 -21.40
N ALA A 470 0.36 15.28 -20.56
CA ALA A 470 0.38 14.59 -19.28
C ALA A 470 -0.87 13.72 -19.12
N TRP A 471 -0.69 12.55 -18.54
CA TRP A 471 -1.74 11.70 -17.99
C TRP A 471 -1.33 11.37 -16.56
N TYR A 472 -2.26 11.45 -15.63
CA TYR A 472 -1.98 11.08 -14.25
C TYR A 472 -3.24 10.62 -13.52
N ASP A 473 -3.01 9.71 -12.58
CA ASP A 473 -3.92 9.26 -11.56
C ASP A 473 -3.09 9.06 -10.29
N ILE A 474 -3.16 10.04 -9.40
CA ILE A 474 -2.39 10.13 -8.14
C ILE A 474 -3.36 10.41 -6.99
N GLU A 475 -3.02 10.04 -5.74
CA GLU A 475 -3.95 10.22 -4.62
C GLU A 475 -4.35 11.70 -4.45
N GLU A 476 -5.65 11.96 -4.38
CA GLU A 476 -6.14 13.34 -4.33
C GLU A 476 -5.83 13.99 -2.97
N ASP A 477 -5.07 15.08 -3.04
CA ASP A 477 -4.71 16.00 -1.96
C ASP A 477 -3.63 15.48 -0.99
N TRP A 478 -3.12 14.27 -1.22
CA TRP A 478 -2.03 13.62 -0.50
C TRP A 478 -0.74 13.57 -1.33
N ASP A 479 -0.87 13.13 -2.57
CA ASP A 479 0.19 12.99 -3.57
C ASP A 479 0.26 14.19 -4.52
N TYR A 480 1.48 14.60 -4.90
CA TYR A 480 1.66 15.77 -5.76
C TYR A 480 2.75 15.62 -6.82
N ALA A 481 2.41 15.98 -8.06
CA ALA A 481 3.36 16.13 -9.14
C ALA A 481 3.59 17.60 -9.51
N TYR A 482 4.83 18.00 -9.75
CA TYR A 482 5.26 19.38 -9.95
C TYR A 482 5.96 19.55 -11.30
N VAL A 483 5.90 20.77 -11.83
CA VAL A 483 6.78 21.22 -12.91
C VAL A 483 7.61 22.38 -12.39
N GLU A 484 8.92 22.23 -12.43
CA GLU A 484 9.85 23.15 -11.78
C GLU A 484 10.90 23.67 -12.76
N ILE A 485 11.42 24.85 -12.46
CA ILE A 485 12.51 25.47 -13.22
C ILE A 485 13.64 25.94 -12.31
N SER A 486 14.87 25.71 -12.74
CA SER A 486 16.08 26.21 -12.07
C SER A 486 16.94 27.06 -13.00
N THR A 487 17.49 28.15 -12.46
CA THR A 487 18.39 29.09 -13.17
C THR A 487 19.80 29.12 -12.59
N ASP A 488 20.08 28.32 -11.56
CA ASP A 488 21.35 28.30 -10.83
C ASP A 488 22.02 26.92 -10.85
N GLY A 489 21.66 26.09 -11.83
CA GLY A 489 22.21 24.75 -12.02
C GLY A 489 21.64 23.71 -11.07
N GLY A 490 20.39 23.88 -10.63
CA GLY A 490 19.66 22.92 -9.79
C GLY A 490 19.88 23.10 -8.29
N GLN A 491 20.43 24.25 -7.85
CA GLN A 491 20.57 24.54 -6.42
C GLN A 491 19.25 25.02 -5.81
N THR A 492 18.45 25.76 -6.58
CA THR A 492 17.09 26.17 -6.21
C THR A 492 16.12 25.94 -7.35
N TRP A 493 14.84 25.72 -7.00
CA TRP A 493 13.76 25.40 -7.93
C TRP A 493 12.56 26.32 -7.69
N GLU A 494 11.96 26.79 -8.78
CA GLU A 494 10.73 27.57 -8.76
C GLU A 494 9.60 26.75 -9.41
N PHE A 495 8.44 26.69 -8.77
CA PHE A 495 7.26 26.05 -9.35
C PHE A 495 6.71 26.85 -10.53
N LEU A 496 6.52 26.17 -11.65
CA LEU A 496 5.85 26.72 -12.82
C LEU A 496 4.32 26.59 -12.68
N THR A 497 3.59 27.67 -12.98
CA THR A 497 2.12 27.64 -12.95
C THR A 497 1.57 26.95 -14.20
N THR A 498 1.23 25.68 -14.06
CA THR A 498 0.57 24.88 -15.10
C THR A 498 -0.93 25.16 -15.17
N PRO A 499 -1.54 25.23 -16.38
CA PRO A 499 -2.98 25.41 -16.55
C PRO A 499 -3.90 24.51 -15.72
N SER A 500 -3.54 23.23 -15.55
CA SER A 500 -4.39 22.25 -14.84
C SER A 500 -3.95 21.99 -13.39
N GLY A 501 -2.88 22.63 -12.94
CA GLY A 501 -2.43 22.52 -11.56
C GLY A 501 -3.30 23.32 -10.57
N THR A 502 -3.03 23.13 -9.29
CA THR A 502 -3.70 23.77 -8.17
C THR A 502 -2.69 24.15 -7.08
N SER A 503 -3.13 24.97 -6.14
CA SER A 503 -2.43 25.25 -4.88
C SER A 503 -3.21 24.69 -3.68
N THR A 504 -4.11 23.74 -3.91
CA THR A 504 -4.86 23.03 -2.86
C THR A 504 -3.87 22.22 -2.03
N ASN A 505 -4.04 22.26 -0.70
CA ASN A 505 -3.16 21.57 0.24
C ASN A 505 -3.85 21.37 1.61
N PRO A 506 -4.94 20.59 1.68
CA PRO A 506 -5.68 20.39 2.93
C PRO A 506 -4.88 19.57 3.94
N ASN A 507 -4.04 18.65 3.45
CA ASN A 507 -3.23 17.72 4.25
C ASN A 507 -1.78 18.21 4.47
N LEU A 508 -1.48 19.46 4.11
CA LEU A 508 -0.16 20.09 4.24
C LEU A 508 1.01 19.39 3.50
N ASN A 509 0.72 18.40 2.65
CA ASN A 509 1.67 17.64 1.84
C ASN A 509 2.16 18.38 0.58
N SER A 510 1.43 19.37 0.08
CA SER A 510 1.89 20.15 -1.07
C SER A 510 2.99 21.16 -0.71
N PHE A 511 3.93 21.35 -1.64
CA PHE A 511 5.00 22.36 -1.54
C PHE A 511 4.72 23.63 -2.36
N GLY A 512 3.73 23.61 -3.25
CA GLY A 512 3.54 24.71 -4.20
C GLY A 512 2.38 24.54 -5.19
N TRP A 513 2.62 24.95 -6.44
CA TRP A 513 1.66 24.77 -7.53
C TRP A 513 1.90 23.41 -8.19
N ALA A 514 0.90 22.54 -8.20
CA ALA A 514 1.07 21.11 -8.46
C ALA A 514 -0.15 20.46 -9.11
N TYR A 515 0.02 19.25 -9.61
CA TYR A 515 -1.04 18.30 -9.95
C TYR A 515 -1.36 17.41 -8.75
N THR A 516 -2.62 16.99 -8.64
CA THR A 516 -3.15 16.05 -7.64
C THR A 516 -4.43 15.43 -8.21
N GLY A 517 -4.82 14.23 -7.77
CA GLY A 517 -6.01 13.51 -8.25
C GLY A 517 -5.88 12.95 -9.67
N GLY A 518 -6.98 12.93 -10.41
CA GLY A 518 -7.03 12.46 -11.80
C GLY A 518 -6.93 13.57 -12.86
N SER A 519 -6.19 13.30 -13.95
CA SER A 519 -6.13 14.17 -15.13
C SER A 519 -7.44 14.18 -15.94
N GLY A 520 -7.80 15.30 -16.58
CA GLY A 520 -8.85 15.31 -17.61
C GLY A 520 -10.32 15.12 -17.16
N GLY A 521 -10.62 14.67 -15.94
CA GLY A 521 -11.99 14.54 -15.42
C GLY A 521 -12.18 13.48 -14.34
N GLU A 522 -13.39 12.89 -14.27
CA GLU A 522 -13.71 11.77 -13.35
C GLU A 522 -12.91 10.49 -13.69
N THR A 523 -12.51 10.34 -14.95
CA THR A 523 -11.62 9.28 -15.43
C THR A 523 -10.37 9.94 -16.03
N PRO A 524 -9.15 9.49 -15.66
CA PRO A 524 -7.89 10.01 -16.19
C PRO A 524 -7.84 10.05 -17.73
N GLU A 525 -7.59 11.23 -18.30
CA GLU A 525 -7.39 11.44 -19.75
C GLU A 525 -6.15 12.30 -20.02
N TRP A 526 -5.50 12.07 -21.17
CA TRP A 526 -4.38 12.89 -21.61
C TRP A 526 -4.77 14.37 -21.77
N ILE A 527 -4.05 15.24 -21.07
CA ILE A 527 -4.22 16.69 -21.13
C ILE A 527 -2.98 17.33 -21.76
N GLN A 528 -3.20 18.42 -22.50
CA GLN A 528 -2.11 19.22 -23.06
C GLN A 528 -1.84 20.44 -22.19
N GLU A 529 -0.58 20.60 -21.79
CA GLU A 529 -0.11 21.70 -20.98
C GLU A 529 0.70 22.70 -21.82
N ARG A 530 0.55 23.99 -21.49
CA ARG A 530 1.25 25.09 -22.15
C ARG A 530 1.65 26.12 -21.10
N VAL A 531 2.95 26.19 -20.81
CA VAL A 531 3.52 26.99 -19.73
C VAL A 531 4.45 28.05 -20.29
N ASP A 532 4.24 29.32 -19.89
CA ASP A 532 5.06 30.44 -20.34
C ASP A 532 6.41 30.44 -19.62
N LEU A 533 7.50 30.33 -20.38
CA LEU A 533 8.88 30.42 -19.90
C LEU A 533 9.56 31.75 -20.24
N SER A 534 8.82 32.73 -20.78
CA SER A 534 9.40 33.98 -21.28
C SER A 534 10.17 34.78 -20.23
N ALA A 535 9.85 34.61 -18.94
CA ALA A 535 10.60 35.20 -17.84
C ALA A 535 12.06 34.71 -17.75
N TYR A 536 12.33 33.53 -18.31
CA TYR A 536 13.63 32.85 -18.28
C TYR A 536 14.34 32.86 -19.65
N ALA A 537 13.79 33.58 -20.64
CA ALA A 537 14.44 33.76 -21.93
C ALA A 537 15.76 34.54 -21.79
N GLY A 538 16.76 34.18 -22.58
CA GLY A 538 18.09 34.81 -22.55
C GLY A 538 19.13 34.13 -21.64
N GLN A 539 18.83 32.95 -21.09
CA GLN A 539 19.73 32.17 -20.24
C GLN A 539 19.52 30.65 -20.42
N GLU A 540 20.41 29.85 -19.83
CA GLU A 540 20.22 28.41 -19.68
C GLU A 540 19.35 28.12 -18.46
N VAL A 541 18.49 27.11 -18.55
CA VAL A 541 17.59 26.67 -17.48
C VAL A 541 17.61 25.15 -17.34
N LEU A 542 17.26 24.65 -16.16
CA LEU A 542 16.84 23.25 -15.97
C LEU A 542 15.33 23.22 -15.82
N ILE A 543 14.67 22.25 -16.45
CA ILE A 543 13.26 21.94 -16.23
C ILE A 543 13.19 20.57 -15.57
N ARG A 544 12.35 20.42 -14.55
CA ARG A 544 12.12 19.17 -13.83
C ARG A 544 10.64 18.87 -13.72
N PHE A 545 10.32 17.60 -13.87
CA PHE A 545 9.08 17.01 -13.37
C PHE A 545 9.43 16.23 -12.09
N GLU A 546 8.70 16.45 -11.01
CA GLU A 546 8.93 15.86 -9.69
C GLU A 546 7.62 15.28 -9.18
N TYR A 547 7.59 14.02 -8.74
CA TYR A 547 6.42 13.38 -8.14
C TYR A 547 6.79 12.94 -6.73
N ILE A 548 6.07 13.48 -5.74
CA ILE A 548 6.31 13.24 -4.33
C ILE A 548 5.06 12.58 -3.76
N THR A 549 5.26 11.44 -3.09
CA THR A 549 4.20 10.67 -2.44
C THR A 549 4.29 10.75 -0.91
N ASP A 550 3.15 10.55 -0.25
CA ASP A 550 3.09 10.42 1.21
C ASP A 550 3.22 8.94 1.65
N ALA A 551 2.91 8.62 2.91
CA ALA A 551 3.40 7.42 3.58
C ALA A 551 2.73 6.09 3.17
N ALA A 552 1.57 6.15 2.54
CA ALA A 552 0.79 4.97 2.18
C ALA A 552 -0.18 5.32 1.07
N VAL A 553 -0.74 4.29 0.43
CA VAL A 553 -1.63 4.42 -0.72
C VAL A 553 -0.91 5.08 -1.90
N ASN A 554 -0.83 4.34 -3.01
CA ASN A 554 -0.37 4.93 -4.26
C ASN A 554 -1.28 4.50 -5.41
N ARG A 555 -1.48 5.42 -6.34
CA ARG A 555 -2.23 5.23 -7.58
C ARG A 555 -1.29 5.03 -8.76
N PRO A 556 -1.76 4.80 -10.01
CA PRO A 556 -0.90 4.52 -11.16
C PRO A 556 0.25 5.52 -11.41
N GLY A 557 0.17 6.76 -10.94
CA GLY A 557 1.27 7.74 -10.98
C GLY A 557 1.10 8.82 -12.04
N PHE A 558 2.22 9.44 -12.43
CA PHE A 558 2.29 10.56 -13.37
C PHE A 558 3.05 10.19 -14.65
N VAL A 559 2.51 10.57 -15.81
CA VAL A 559 3.01 10.16 -17.13
C VAL A 559 3.14 11.37 -18.05
N LEU A 560 4.21 11.39 -18.83
CA LEU A 560 4.55 12.44 -19.77
C LEU A 560 4.75 11.90 -21.18
N ASP A 561 4.35 12.70 -22.14
CA ASP A 561 4.60 12.48 -23.57
C ASP A 561 4.74 13.82 -24.33
N ASP A 562 5.31 13.79 -25.53
CA ASP A 562 5.31 14.89 -26.50
C ASP A 562 5.81 16.24 -25.92
N VAL A 563 6.98 16.26 -25.29
CA VAL A 563 7.56 17.47 -24.67
C VAL A 563 8.25 18.36 -25.71
N ALA A 564 7.91 19.64 -25.73
CA ALA A 564 8.37 20.61 -26.72
C ALA A 564 8.72 21.99 -26.13
N ILE A 565 9.70 22.64 -26.74
CA ILE A 565 9.95 24.08 -26.62
C ILE A 565 10.09 24.63 -28.05
N PRO A 566 8.99 25.03 -28.70
CA PRO A 566 8.98 25.36 -30.12
C PRO A 566 9.93 26.49 -30.52
N GLU A 567 10.14 27.48 -29.63
CA GLU A 567 10.95 28.66 -29.91
C GLU A 567 12.44 28.35 -30.09
N ILE A 568 12.94 27.25 -29.50
CA ILE A 568 14.29 26.72 -29.72
C ILE A 568 14.30 25.50 -30.66
N GLY A 569 13.13 25.09 -31.17
CA GLY A 569 12.97 23.94 -32.06
C GLY A 569 13.14 22.59 -31.38
N TYR A 570 12.92 22.50 -30.07
CA TYR A 570 12.97 21.26 -29.31
C TYR A 570 11.61 20.53 -29.36
N PHE A 571 11.64 19.23 -29.61
CA PHE A 571 10.51 18.30 -29.53
C PHE A 571 11.04 16.89 -29.27
N SER A 572 10.34 16.15 -28.42
CA SER A 572 10.59 14.74 -28.11
C SER A 572 9.25 14.03 -27.89
N ASP A 573 8.95 13.02 -28.71
CA ASP A 573 7.89 12.03 -28.53
C ASP A 573 8.42 10.76 -27.81
N PHE A 574 9.65 10.82 -27.30
CA PHE A 574 10.31 9.74 -26.59
C PHE A 574 10.53 8.46 -27.40
N GLU A 575 10.43 8.47 -28.73
CA GLU A 575 10.66 7.28 -29.54
C GLU A 575 12.15 6.97 -29.81
N GLU A 576 13.02 7.98 -29.70
CA GLU A 576 14.45 7.85 -30.01
C GLU A 576 15.31 7.57 -28.76
N GLY A 577 16.42 6.84 -28.94
CA GLY A 577 17.29 6.39 -27.83
C GLY A 577 18.06 7.50 -27.11
N ASP A 578 18.18 8.69 -27.69
CA ASP A 578 18.77 9.88 -27.03
C ASP A 578 17.79 10.53 -26.03
N ASP A 579 16.53 10.07 -26.01
CA ASP A 579 15.50 10.50 -25.06
C ASP A 579 15.34 9.56 -23.85
N GLY A 580 16.19 8.52 -23.74
CA GLY A 580 16.34 7.69 -22.55
C GLY A 580 17.21 8.34 -21.45
N PRO A 581 17.43 7.65 -20.32
CA PRO A 581 18.24 8.17 -19.21
C PRO A 581 19.66 8.52 -19.68
N ALA A 582 20.04 9.80 -19.57
CA ALA A 582 21.35 10.28 -19.96
C ALA A 582 22.26 10.53 -18.75
N PRO A 583 23.55 10.17 -18.80
CA PRO A 583 24.51 10.45 -17.72
C PRO A 583 24.88 11.95 -17.61
N SER A 584 24.23 12.82 -18.38
CA SER A 584 24.42 14.27 -18.35
C SER A 584 23.17 14.99 -18.86
N LEU A 585 22.74 15.98 -18.09
CA LEU A 585 21.66 16.95 -18.41
C LEU A 585 21.77 17.63 -19.78
N SER A 586 22.96 17.64 -20.40
CA SER A 586 23.21 18.31 -21.68
C SER A 586 22.76 17.54 -22.92
N ASN A 587 22.52 16.22 -22.82
CA ASN A 587 22.24 15.36 -23.97
C ASN A 587 21.04 14.40 -23.76
N GLY A 588 20.21 14.60 -22.73
CA GLY A 588 19.02 13.78 -22.51
C GLY A 588 18.35 14.10 -21.16
N TRP A 589 17.39 13.26 -20.77
CA TRP A 589 16.71 13.37 -19.47
C TRP A 589 17.49 12.61 -18.39
N GLU A 590 17.71 13.25 -17.25
CA GLU A 590 18.24 12.62 -16.04
C GLU A 590 17.05 12.18 -15.17
N ALA A 591 16.89 10.87 -15.00
CA ALA A 591 15.80 10.28 -14.25
C ALA A 591 16.30 9.73 -12.90
N ALA A 592 15.50 9.95 -11.86
CA ALA A 592 15.58 9.25 -10.59
C ALA A 592 14.17 8.75 -10.27
N GLY A 593 13.95 7.43 -10.23
CA GLY A 593 12.62 6.82 -10.12
C GLY A 593 11.81 6.78 -11.42
N PHE A 594 11.85 7.82 -12.26
CA PHE A 594 11.15 7.82 -13.55
C PHE A 594 11.71 6.76 -14.53
N MET A 595 10.84 6.16 -15.33
CA MET A 595 11.17 5.16 -16.35
C MET A 595 10.57 5.51 -17.70
N ARG A 596 11.34 5.28 -18.78
CA ARG A 596 10.87 5.37 -20.16
C ARG A 596 10.50 3.99 -20.67
N HIS A 597 9.22 3.74 -20.93
CA HIS A 597 8.73 2.42 -21.32
C HIS A 597 7.48 2.52 -22.21
N ALA A 598 7.07 1.40 -22.82
CA ALA A 598 5.95 1.39 -23.78
C ALA A 598 4.59 0.98 -23.19
N ASN A 599 4.46 1.02 -21.86
CA ASN A 599 3.32 0.50 -21.12
C ASN A 599 2.93 -0.97 -21.47
N VAL A 600 3.93 -1.84 -21.63
CA VAL A 600 3.73 -3.27 -21.88
C VAL A 600 4.54 -4.08 -20.88
N LEU A 601 3.88 -5.04 -20.21
CA LEU A 601 4.47 -6.03 -19.33
C LEU A 601 4.11 -7.45 -19.78
N PRO A 602 5.02 -8.44 -19.61
CA PRO A 602 4.67 -9.85 -19.72
C PRO A 602 3.67 -10.23 -18.63
N GLN A 603 2.52 -10.80 -19.02
CA GLN A 603 1.55 -11.34 -18.07
C GLN A 603 1.87 -12.82 -17.84
N ARG A 604 2.30 -13.16 -16.62
CA ARG A 604 2.47 -14.54 -16.16
C ARG A 604 1.23 -15.00 -15.38
N TRP A 605 1.09 -16.32 -15.27
CA TRP A 605 -0.01 -16.97 -14.59
C TRP A 605 0.48 -18.10 -13.70
N LEU A 606 -0.10 -18.19 -12.52
CA LEU A 606 0.02 -19.35 -11.64
C LEU A 606 -1.31 -20.11 -11.67
N VAL A 607 -1.25 -21.36 -12.13
CA VAL A 607 -2.39 -22.26 -12.11
C VAL A 607 -1.99 -23.53 -11.37
N GLN A 608 -2.71 -23.88 -10.30
CA GLN A 608 -2.46 -25.12 -9.55
C GLN A 608 -3.74 -25.95 -9.44
N LEU A 609 -3.57 -27.27 -9.37
CA LEU A 609 -4.61 -28.24 -9.14
C LEU A 609 -4.40 -28.89 -7.77
N ILE A 610 -5.41 -28.77 -6.91
CA ILE A 610 -5.51 -29.49 -5.65
C ILE A 610 -6.54 -30.61 -5.79
N LEU A 611 -6.14 -31.84 -5.52
CA LEU A 611 -7.04 -33.00 -5.51
C LEU A 611 -7.31 -33.47 -4.08
N PHE A 612 -8.59 -33.61 -3.74
CA PHE A 612 -9.04 -34.09 -2.44
C PHE A 612 -9.44 -35.57 -2.56
N GLY A 613 -8.44 -36.45 -2.41
CA GLY A 613 -8.62 -37.90 -2.44
C GLY A 613 -8.18 -38.57 -1.13
N PRO A 614 -7.84 -39.87 -1.15
CA PRO A 614 -7.26 -40.56 0.01
C PRO A 614 -5.94 -39.92 0.49
N GLU A 615 -5.21 -39.31 -0.44
CA GLU A 615 -4.08 -38.42 -0.18
C GLU A 615 -4.36 -37.10 -0.92
N THR A 616 -4.26 -35.97 -0.22
CA THR A 616 -4.33 -34.66 -0.85
C THR A 616 -3.07 -34.42 -1.68
N THR A 617 -3.23 -34.02 -2.93
CA THR A 617 -2.10 -33.71 -3.81
C THR A 617 -2.26 -32.31 -4.39
N VAL A 618 -1.12 -31.65 -4.59
CA VAL A 618 -1.03 -30.30 -5.16
C VAL A 618 -0.08 -30.38 -6.35
N GLN A 619 -0.51 -29.84 -7.49
CA GLN A 619 0.26 -29.87 -8.74
C GLN A 619 0.18 -28.51 -9.42
N ARG A 620 1.33 -27.94 -9.80
CA ARG A 620 1.39 -26.80 -10.73
C ARG A 620 1.05 -27.26 -12.15
N LEU A 621 0.16 -26.54 -12.80
CA LEU A 621 -0.27 -26.79 -14.18
C LEU A 621 0.57 -25.92 -15.12
N GLU A 622 1.61 -26.52 -15.70
CA GLU A 622 2.55 -25.83 -16.59
C GLU A 622 1.87 -25.33 -17.88
N LEU A 623 1.95 -24.03 -18.11
CA LEU A 623 1.43 -23.35 -19.29
C LEU A 623 2.46 -23.33 -20.43
N ASP A 624 1.97 -23.19 -21.66
CA ASP A 624 2.83 -22.97 -22.83
C ASP A 624 3.26 -21.50 -22.98
N GLU A 625 4.07 -21.21 -24.01
CA GLU A 625 4.57 -19.85 -24.30
C GLU A 625 3.44 -18.86 -24.61
N ASP A 626 2.24 -19.34 -24.96
CA ASP A 626 1.06 -18.52 -25.21
C ASP A 626 0.19 -18.40 -23.94
N MET A 627 0.67 -18.74 -22.74
CA MET A 627 -0.10 -18.71 -21.49
C MET A 627 -1.42 -19.51 -21.59
N ALA A 628 -1.37 -20.68 -22.23
CA ALA A 628 -2.48 -21.59 -22.38
C ALA A 628 -2.11 -23.04 -22.02
N GLY A 629 -3.11 -23.87 -21.77
CA GLY A 629 -2.89 -25.28 -21.49
C GLY A 629 -4.17 -26.12 -21.47
N GLU A 630 -3.99 -27.44 -21.58
CA GLU A 630 -5.04 -28.45 -21.49
C GLU A 630 -4.56 -29.60 -20.62
N TRP A 631 -5.36 -29.98 -19.62
CA TRP A 631 -5.06 -31.07 -18.70
C TRP A 631 -6.29 -31.92 -18.42
N THR A 632 -6.07 -33.19 -18.04
CA THR A 632 -7.11 -34.06 -17.51
C THR A 632 -7.07 -34.01 -15.98
N ILE A 633 -8.17 -33.60 -15.37
CA ILE A 633 -8.39 -33.67 -13.92
C ILE A 633 -8.91 -35.08 -13.60
N PRO A 634 -8.15 -35.90 -12.85
CA PRO A 634 -8.43 -37.32 -12.68
C PRO A 634 -9.46 -37.57 -11.56
N LEU A 635 -10.63 -36.94 -11.64
CA LEU A 635 -11.72 -37.21 -10.71
C LEU A 635 -12.26 -38.63 -10.90
N ASP A 636 -12.57 -39.30 -9.79
CA ASP A 636 -13.17 -40.62 -9.75
C ASP A 636 -13.96 -40.83 -8.44
N GLY A 637 -14.52 -42.03 -8.23
CA GLY A 637 -15.28 -42.33 -7.01
C GLY A 637 -14.48 -42.34 -5.69
N SER A 638 -13.17 -42.10 -5.73
CA SER A 638 -12.30 -41.94 -4.55
C SER A 638 -11.71 -40.53 -4.40
N THR A 639 -11.73 -39.74 -5.46
CA THR A 639 -11.32 -38.33 -5.52
C THR A 639 -12.40 -37.58 -6.28
N ASP A 640 -13.44 -37.13 -5.55
CA ASP A 640 -14.64 -36.53 -6.12
C ASP A 640 -14.68 -34.99 -6.04
N ARG A 641 -13.61 -34.40 -5.50
CA ARG A 641 -13.43 -32.95 -5.33
C ARG A 641 -12.03 -32.53 -5.78
N ALA A 642 -11.98 -31.46 -6.56
CA ALA A 642 -10.76 -30.76 -6.93
C ALA A 642 -10.95 -29.26 -6.76
N VAL A 643 -9.86 -28.52 -6.53
CA VAL A 643 -9.83 -27.06 -6.59
C VAL A 643 -8.74 -26.65 -7.57
N ILE A 644 -9.05 -25.73 -8.48
CA ILE A 644 -8.08 -25.05 -9.33
C ILE A 644 -7.86 -23.66 -8.75
N THR A 645 -6.61 -23.29 -8.49
CA THR A 645 -6.25 -21.89 -8.17
C THR A 645 -5.77 -21.20 -9.42
N ILE A 646 -6.15 -19.94 -9.61
CA ILE A 646 -5.71 -19.10 -10.73
C ILE A 646 -5.30 -17.74 -10.17
N SER A 647 -4.06 -17.32 -10.45
CA SER A 647 -3.52 -16.01 -10.07
C SER A 647 -2.75 -15.36 -11.21
N GLY A 648 -2.89 -14.04 -11.37
CA GLY A 648 -2.04 -13.22 -12.23
C GLY A 648 -0.73 -12.85 -11.54
N LEU A 649 0.39 -12.82 -12.27
CA LEU A 649 1.73 -12.54 -11.74
C LEU A 649 2.48 -11.52 -12.61
N ALA A 650 1.92 -10.32 -12.79
CA ALA A 650 2.62 -9.18 -13.38
C ALA A 650 3.10 -8.23 -12.26
N PRO A 651 4.36 -7.78 -12.30
CA PRO A 651 4.90 -6.91 -11.24
C PRO A 651 4.30 -5.50 -11.31
N VAL A 652 4.15 -4.85 -10.14
CA VAL A 652 3.81 -3.43 -9.92
C VAL A 652 2.44 -2.95 -10.44
N THR A 653 1.88 -3.58 -11.46
CA THR A 653 0.57 -3.19 -12.02
C THR A 653 -0.59 -3.55 -11.10
N THR A 654 -1.59 -2.68 -11.05
CA THR A 654 -2.90 -2.93 -10.43
C THR A 654 -3.98 -3.25 -11.47
N GLU A 655 -3.60 -3.35 -12.75
CA GLU A 655 -4.51 -3.78 -13.81
C GLU A 655 -4.88 -5.26 -13.62
N MET A 656 -6.17 -5.57 -13.75
CA MET A 656 -6.65 -6.94 -13.61
C MET A 656 -6.28 -7.82 -14.81
N ALA A 657 -5.77 -9.02 -14.55
CA ALA A 657 -5.44 -10.01 -15.56
C ALA A 657 -6.71 -10.70 -16.08
N SER A 658 -6.91 -10.71 -17.41
CA SER A 658 -8.05 -11.40 -18.03
C SER A 658 -7.72 -12.85 -18.41
N TYR A 659 -8.64 -13.78 -18.14
CA TYR A 659 -8.51 -15.18 -18.54
C TYR A 659 -9.84 -15.83 -18.92
N SER A 660 -9.76 -17.02 -19.51
CA SER A 660 -10.89 -17.91 -19.76
C SER A 660 -10.52 -19.36 -19.51
N TYR A 661 -11.54 -20.15 -19.21
CA TYR A 661 -11.39 -21.60 -19.08
C TYR A 661 -12.62 -22.36 -19.58
N GLU A 662 -12.39 -23.61 -19.97
CA GLU A 662 -13.42 -24.57 -20.35
C GLU A 662 -13.25 -25.86 -19.56
N ILE A 663 -14.37 -26.45 -19.12
CA ILE A 663 -14.38 -27.74 -18.42
C ILE A 663 -15.39 -28.66 -19.09
N GLU A 664 -14.93 -29.83 -19.52
CA GLU A 664 -15.75 -30.83 -20.19
C GLU A 664 -15.60 -32.20 -19.51
N GLY A 665 -16.70 -32.89 -19.23
CA GLY A 665 -16.65 -34.28 -18.79
C GLY A 665 -16.21 -35.22 -19.92
N GLU A 666 -15.30 -36.15 -19.63
CA GLU A 666 -14.96 -37.20 -20.60
C GLU A 666 -16.17 -38.14 -20.79
N ARG A 667 -16.57 -38.36 -22.05
CA ARG A 667 -17.71 -39.22 -22.42
C ARG A 667 -17.41 -40.71 -22.50
#